data_AF-A0A6N3AGS3-F1
#
_entry.id   AF-A0A6N3AGS3-F1
#
_cell.length_a   1.000
_cell.length_b   1.000
_cell.length_c   1.000
_cell.angle_alpha   90.00
_cell.angle_beta   90.00
_cell.angle_gamma   90.00
#
_symmetry.space_group_name_H-M   'P 1'
#
loop_
_entity.id
_entity.type
_entity.pdbx_description
1 polymer ?
#
loop_
_entity_poly.entity_id
_entity_poly.type
_entity_poly.pdbx_seq_one_letter_code
_entity_poly.pdbx_strand_id
1 'polypeptide(L)'
;MGFKPGKEMAMRLTPDIKYLVIAPDGPGSKGDEAMLTGCLSLLGGDHVALITPRNAFWKDVLVGRTCLFDELYIPLEEIADQITFPLKLVVVGADTLDGSCGLEASLCRLRAVQAAVDAGGEAWVFCSMRSDVPPEICQTLRGLSEQVHFFLRDEVSMRNFCQIMGKGGSYFPDFAFFCKPLLMPRAQNLKREIVSARGNRPVVGLEMSETMFRSFHTEITDENRKLFAQFVVERVLQAVPEAFVVFLCHDTRSWSEHWSDAQYAQVAYNYLVQKGYGLRAAIQPANFTHVELLDFINVCDVLVCGRMHMSITAYRAGVLPVIVTGTGKNYIMVEKVKGMCLNRLGTAEFQLHSLEELDEKLNEFFQHKDHWNRQLAEKNQSNGQKDAEYGEWFRKSLRVKPMAAADHSELLLDEACSCMERSAQLQGELARLEQENRELAGMNQELMARLEQENRELAGMNQELTKRKQDLENAIAQYANQEQQLREKLKDAETGNEALLLQNYEKDTKIFNQTNRINELESWEVIWRQRSNTLDQVYASRTWRYTHKIVTILRKLFPAGSWQSKLVGSILRVPLRFEHWVRDKIHQKKLEKQRRQYFQNLGVLCFPQTDKPLVSIVIPVYNQFDYTLRCLESILRTCEGLDYEVILADDCSTDETRRISEKVQGIHVVRNETNLRFLRNCNHAAESARGDYILFLNNDTVVHENWLQSLLSLMEENPKCGMAGSKLIFADGRLQEAGGIVWNDGSAWNYGRLQDPENSEFNYVKEVDYISGCSIMIRAQLWKQLGGFDERFAPAYCEDSDLAFQVRAAGYQVLYQPLSVVTHYEGVSNGTDVASGQKQYQIVNKKKLFEKWKNVLQKEHFKEGENVFRARERSAKKPCLLMVDHYVPTYDQDAGSRTVFEYLKLFVKMGYDVKFIPDNFNRSEPYTTTLQQMGIEVLYGPWYAQHWKEWVLENARQIEYVFLNRPHISVKYIDFLRQVTSARIIYYGHDLHFLREERQYEITKDPALLESSAKWRAIELSLMRKADMAYYPSSIEEAYIHNISPDIRVKAIPAYIYTDVETPEYKLSRRKDLMFIGGFGHTPNVDAVEWLAKEIWPLVRAERKDICVHILGSHPPKEIEAMNAPDFQVHGFVSDEELNQFYAECRMSIVPLRYGAGIKGKVVEAMKNGIPVVTTSVGSEGITGCEEFLAVCDDAEAFARKILDLYEDEQDLSRMSELECAYIRDHFSPENAMNTIKEDFS
;
A
#
# COMPACT_ATOMS: atom_id res chain seq x y z
N MET A 1 15.31 -11.38 12.98
CA MET A 1 16.45 -11.82 13.81
C MET A 1 16.21 -13.26 14.23
N GLY A 2 17.22 -14.14 14.16
CA GLY A 2 17.11 -15.48 14.73
C GLY A 2 17.63 -15.47 16.17
N PHE A 3 16.75 -15.64 17.15
CA PHE A 3 17.16 -15.81 18.55
C PHE A 3 18.04 -17.05 18.68
N LYS A 4 19.32 -16.87 19.04
CA LYS A 4 20.05 -17.88 19.78
C LYS A 4 19.75 -17.65 21.26
N PRO A 5 19.26 -18.65 22.01
CA PRO A 5 19.30 -18.56 23.46
C PRO A 5 20.75 -18.34 23.89
N GLY A 6 20.94 -17.42 24.84
CA GLY A 6 22.19 -17.37 25.57
C GLY A 6 22.39 -18.65 26.38
N LYS A 7 23.54 -18.76 27.05
CA LYS A 7 23.62 -19.66 28.21
C LYS A 7 22.75 -19.07 29.32
N GLU A 8 21.46 -19.36 29.31
CA GLU A 8 20.67 -19.24 30.51
C GLU A 8 21.19 -20.25 31.54
N MET A 9 21.27 -19.82 32.80
CA MET A 9 21.60 -20.72 33.90
C MET A 9 20.56 -21.84 33.94
N ALA A 10 20.97 -23.06 34.29
CA ALA A 10 20.02 -24.07 34.74
C ALA A 10 19.26 -23.48 35.94
N MET A 11 18.00 -23.09 35.72
CA MET A 11 17.17 -22.50 36.76
C MET A 11 16.83 -23.60 37.76
N ARG A 12 17.10 -23.33 39.03
CA ARG A 12 16.83 -24.29 40.11
C ARG A 12 15.41 -24.13 40.60
N LEU A 13 14.75 -25.26 40.89
CA LEU A 13 13.50 -25.24 41.66
C LEU A 13 13.73 -24.55 43.02
N THR A 14 12.84 -23.63 43.38
CA THR A 14 12.91 -22.83 44.62
C THR A 14 11.80 -23.21 45.60
N PRO A 15 12.02 -23.15 46.94
CA PRO A 15 11.07 -23.68 47.94
C PRO A 15 9.71 -22.97 48.04
N ASP A 16 9.52 -21.87 47.32
CA ASP A 16 8.28 -21.10 47.21
C ASP A 16 7.31 -21.64 46.14
N ILE A 17 7.76 -22.56 45.29
CA ILE A 17 6.92 -23.31 44.34
C ILE A 17 6.05 -24.31 45.12
N LYS A 18 4.72 -24.12 45.08
CA LYS A 18 3.76 -25.03 45.73
C LYS A 18 3.24 -26.09 44.78
N TYR A 19 3.02 -25.74 43.52
CA TYR A 19 2.51 -26.65 42.49
C TYR A 19 3.51 -26.71 41.33
N LEU A 20 3.99 -27.91 41.00
CA LEU A 20 4.91 -28.14 39.90
C LEU A 20 4.20 -28.96 38.81
N VAL A 21 4.02 -28.38 37.63
CA VAL A 21 3.33 -29.00 36.49
C VAL A 21 4.38 -29.50 35.49
N ILE A 22 4.44 -30.81 35.27
CA ILE A 22 5.23 -31.39 34.18
C ILE A 22 4.38 -31.42 32.91
N ALA A 23 4.79 -30.64 31.91
CA ALA A 23 4.09 -30.55 30.63
C ALA A 23 4.27 -31.81 29.74
N PRO A 24 3.40 -31.97 28.73
CA PRO A 24 3.69 -32.80 27.55
C PRO A 24 5.00 -32.39 26.85
N ASP A 25 5.52 -33.26 25.98
CA ASP A 25 6.89 -33.19 25.44
C ASP A 25 7.27 -31.92 24.64
N GLY A 26 6.31 -31.06 24.27
CA GLY A 26 6.59 -29.72 23.74
C GLY A 26 5.45 -29.14 22.88
N PRO A 27 5.44 -27.81 22.66
CA PRO A 27 4.39 -27.14 21.90
C PRO A 27 4.42 -27.55 20.42
N GLY A 28 3.36 -28.26 20.00
CA GLY A 28 3.19 -28.75 18.63
C GLY A 28 1.97 -29.65 18.45
N SER A 29 1.00 -29.56 19.37
CA SER A 29 -0.20 -30.38 19.41
C SER A 29 -1.31 -29.60 20.12
N LYS A 30 -2.38 -29.28 19.39
CA LYS A 30 -3.54 -28.54 19.93
C LYS A 30 -4.34 -29.28 21.01
N GLY A 31 -4.09 -30.58 21.20
CA GLY A 31 -4.70 -31.35 22.30
C GLY A 31 -3.92 -31.18 23.59
N ASP A 32 -2.59 -31.19 23.50
CA ASP A 32 -1.70 -30.91 24.63
C ASP A 32 -1.82 -29.44 25.09
N GLU A 33 -1.97 -28.51 24.15
CA GLU A 33 -2.29 -27.10 24.41
C GLU A 33 -3.59 -26.95 25.23
N ALA A 34 -4.65 -27.68 24.86
CA ALA A 34 -5.93 -27.66 25.55
C ALA A 34 -5.87 -28.32 26.94
N MET A 35 -5.23 -29.49 27.06
CA MET A 35 -5.02 -30.15 28.35
C MET A 35 -4.25 -29.24 29.31
N LEU A 36 -3.20 -28.58 28.82
CA LEU A 36 -2.38 -27.71 29.65
C LEU A 36 -3.13 -26.44 30.07
N THR A 37 -3.84 -25.80 29.13
CA THR A 37 -4.67 -24.61 29.39
C THR A 37 -5.76 -24.91 30.44
N GLY A 38 -6.44 -26.06 30.32
CA GLY A 38 -7.48 -26.47 31.27
C GLY A 38 -6.93 -26.77 32.66
N CYS A 39 -5.76 -27.43 32.74
CA CYS A 39 -5.09 -27.69 34.01
C CYS A 39 -4.70 -26.39 34.73
N LEU A 40 -4.03 -25.46 34.03
CA LEU A 40 -3.63 -24.16 34.59
C LEU A 40 -4.84 -23.31 35.00
N SER A 41 -5.95 -23.36 34.25
CA SER A 41 -7.23 -22.70 34.57
C SER A 41 -7.92 -23.26 35.82
N LEU A 42 -7.60 -24.49 36.23
CA LEU A 42 -8.06 -25.07 37.48
C LEU A 42 -7.13 -24.73 38.66
N LEU A 43 -5.81 -24.63 38.43
CA LEU A 43 -4.79 -24.43 39.46
C LEU A 43 -4.70 -22.99 40.00
N GLY A 44 -4.99 -21.98 39.19
CA GLY A 44 -5.25 -20.61 39.66
C GLY A 44 -4.04 -19.82 40.19
N GLY A 45 -3.13 -19.44 39.28
CA GLY A 45 -2.24 -18.27 39.45
C GLY A 45 -1.02 -18.45 40.36
N ASP A 46 -1.23 -18.48 41.68
CA ASP A 46 -0.12 -18.26 42.61
C ASP A 46 0.69 -19.55 42.88
N HIS A 47 2.02 -19.44 42.76
CA HIS A 47 3.00 -20.51 43.04
C HIS A 47 2.90 -21.76 42.14
N VAL A 48 2.47 -21.59 40.89
CA VAL A 48 2.50 -22.65 39.86
C VAL A 48 3.76 -22.49 38.99
N ALA A 49 4.62 -23.52 38.98
CA ALA A 49 5.74 -23.62 38.06
C ALA A 49 5.45 -24.68 36.97
N LEU A 50 5.68 -24.33 35.71
CA LEU A 50 5.54 -25.20 34.55
C LEU A 50 6.92 -25.63 34.04
N ILE A 51 7.21 -26.92 34.01
CA ILE A 51 8.42 -27.44 33.38
C ILE A 51 8.14 -27.75 31.91
N THR A 52 8.88 -27.10 31.01
CA THR A 52 8.98 -27.54 29.60
C THR A 52 10.21 -28.44 29.40
N PRO A 53 10.02 -29.70 28.93
CA PRO A 53 11.11 -30.68 28.81
C PRO A 53 11.97 -30.52 27.54
N ARG A 54 11.65 -29.60 26.63
CA ARG A 54 12.37 -29.36 25.37
C ARG A 54 12.50 -27.85 25.09
N ASN A 55 13.44 -27.46 24.22
CA ASN A 55 13.86 -26.06 23.90
C ASN A 55 12.79 -25.14 23.27
N ALA A 56 11.50 -25.39 23.46
CA ALA A 56 10.42 -24.52 23.03
C ALA A 56 9.49 -24.26 24.22
N PHE A 57 9.28 -22.98 24.52
CA PHE A 57 8.46 -22.54 25.65
C PHE A 57 6.98 -22.55 25.28
N TRP A 58 6.14 -23.05 26.18
CA TRP A 58 4.68 -22.99 26.07
C TRP A 58 4.16 -21.56 26.24
N LYS A 59 4.92 -20.64 26.86
CA LYS A 59 4.54 -19.23 26.97
C LYS A 59 4.38 -18.52 25.63
N ASP A 60 5.09 -18.98 24.61
CA ASP A 60 5.04 -18.42 23.26
C ASP A 60 3.83 -18.97 22.46
N VAL A 61 3.04 -19.89 23.04
CA VAL A 61 1.93 -20.61 22.38
C VAL A 61 0.61 -20.59 23.17
N LEU A 62 0.66 -20.50 24.51
CA LEU A 62 -0.50 -20.36 25.39
C LEU A 62 -0.96 -18.90 25.49
N VAL A 63 -1.67 -18.44 24.46
CA VAL A 63 -2.17 -17.05 24.32
C VAL A 63 -3.50 -16.85 25.07
N GLY A 64 -3.67 -15.70 25.74
CA GLY A 64 -4.95 -15.31 26.40
C GLY A 64 -4.99 -15.57 27.92
N ARG A 65 -3.96 -15.16 28.66
CA ARG A 65 -3.79 -15.49 30.08
C ARG A 65 -4.63 -14.63 31.04
N THR A 66 -5.31 -15.30 31.97
CA THR A 66 -5.71 -14.76 33.28
C THR A 66 -5.04 -15.52 34.45
N CYS A 67 -4.00 -16.30 34.15
CA CYS A 67 -3.28 -17.13 35.13
C CYS A 67 -1.78 -16.82 35.08
N LEU A 68 -1.23 -16.38 36.21
CA LEU A 68 0.21 -16.34 36.45
C LEU A 68 0.74 -17.79 36.54
N PHE A 69 1.97 -18.00 36.07
CA PHE A 69 2.79 -19.19 36.30
C PHE A 69 4.21 -18.94 35.78
N ASP A 70 5.21 -19.51 36.46
CA ASP A 70 6.61 -19.45 36.05
C ASP A 70 6.93 -20.61 35.11
N GLU A 71 7.50 -20.33 33.93
CA GLU A 71 7.93 -21.41 33.02
C GLU A 71 9.44 -21.62 33.07
N LEU A 72 9.84 -22.85 33.41
CA LEU A 72 11.22 -23.27 33.58
C LEU A 72 11.59 -24.33 32.53
N TYR A 73 12.75 -24.19 31.91
CA TYR A 73 13.36 -25.26 31.11
C TYR A 73 14.25 -26.12 31.99
N ILE A 74 13.86 -27.39 32.20
CA ILE A 74 14.64 -28.39 32.94
C ILE A 74 14.65 -29.69 32.11
N PRO A 75 15.81 -30.24 31.73
CA PRO A 75 15.90 -31.54 31.06
C PRO A 75 15.23 -32.65 31.89
N LEU A 76 14.51 -33.58 31.23
CA LEU A 76 13.74 -34.63 31.93
C LEU A 76 14.60 -35.47 32.88
N GLU A 77 15.84 -35.75 32.49
CA GLU A 77 16.84 -36.45 33.29
C GLU A 77 17.26 -35.71 34.57
N GLU A 78 17.15 -34.38 34.63
CA GLU A 78 17.59 -33.55 35.75
C GLU A 78 16.45 -33.17 36.73
N ILE A 79 15.17 -33.36 36.37
CA ILE A 79 14.03 -32.92 37.19
C ILE A 79 14.03 -33.57 38.58
N ALA A 80 14.24 -34.88 38.65
CA ALA A 80 14.17 -35.63 39.90
C ALA A 80 15.23 -35.15 40.92
N ASP A 81 16.44 -34.84 40.46
CA ASP A 81 17.55 -34.39 41.29
C ASP A 81 17.34 -32.98 41.89
N GLN A 82 16.42 -32.19 41.33
CA GLN A 82 16.10 -30.85 41.84
C GLN A 82 14.97 -30.83 42.89
N ILE A 83 14.14 -31.88 42.96
CA ILE A 83 13.02 -31.96 43.91
C ILE A 83 13.57 -32.35 45.29
N THR A 84 13.96 -31.32 46.06
CA THR A 84 14.66 -31.46 47.35
C THR A 84 13.85 -30.97 48.55
N PHE A 85 12.59 -30.59 48.33
CA PHE A 85 11.67 -30.05 49.33
C PHE A 85 10.21 -30.49 49.03
N PRO A 86 9.32 -30.51 50.03
CA PRO A 86 7.92 -30.89 49.83
C PRO A 86 7.20 -29.97 48.84
N LEU A 87 6.63 -30.52 47.77
CA LEU A 87 5.81 -29.80 46.80
C LEU A 87 4.66 -30.67 46.28
N LYS A 88 3.73 -30.07 45.54
CA LYS A 88 2.63 -30.78 44.87
C LYS A 88 2.93 -30.97 43.38
N LEU A 89 3.25 -32.19 42.97
CA LEU A 89 3.58 -32.50 41.58
C LEU A 89 2.33 -32.89 40.79
N VAL A 90 2.09 -32.23 39.65
CA VAL A 90 1.00 -32.56 38.71
C VAL A 90 1.62 -32.98 37.37
N VAL A 91 1.37 -34.22 36.94
CA VAL A 91 1.80 -34.72 35.63
C VAL A 91 0.61 -34.73 34.68
N VAL A 92 0.73 -34.00 33.57
CA VAL A 92 -0.35 -33.82 32.59
C VAL A 92 0.06 -34.42 31.25
N GLY A 93 -0.74 -35.38 30.76
CA GLY A 93 -0.71 -35.79 29.36
C GLY A 93 -1.01 -37.28 29.17
N ALA A 94 -1.81 -37.59 28.15
CA ALA A 94 -2.34 -38.93 27.90
C ALA A 94 -1.28 -40.03 27.70
N ASP A 95 -0.14 -39.65 27.13
CA ASP A 95 0.91 -40.52 26.57
C ASP A 95 2.24 -40.41 27.35
N THR A 96 2.20 -39.76 28.53
CA THR A 96 3.39 -39.37 29.30
C THR A 96 4.07 -40.53 30.03
N LEU A 97 3.33 -41.61 30.34
CA LEU A 97 3.77 -42.72 31.19
C LEU A 97 3.50 -44.11 30.61
N ASP A 98 2.94 -44.22 29.39
CA ASP A 98 2.62 -45.52 28.77
C ASP A 98 3.71 -46.00 27.77
N GLY A 99 4.82 -45.25 27.67
CA GLY A 99 5.93 -45.50 26.76
C GLY A 99 5.80 -44.80 25.40
N SER A 100 4.66 -44.19 25.07
CA SER A 100 4.42 -43.62 23.74
C SER A 100 5.23 -42.33 23.46
N CYS A 101 5.62 -41.57 24.49
CA CYS A 101 6.61 -40.49 24.39
C CYS A 101 8.08 -40.98 24.33
N GLY A 102 8.30 -42.29 24.38
CA GLY A 102 9.61 -42.94 24.50
C GLY A 102 9.88 -43.47 25.91
N LEU A 103 10.50 -44.64 25.99
CA LEU A 103 10.72 -45.38 27.24
C LEU A 103 11.44 -44.54 28.30
N GLU A 104 12.59 -43.94 27.98
CA GLU A 104 13.36 -43.16 28.95
C GLU A 104 12.62 -41.88 29.38
N ALA A 105 11.90 -41.22 28.47
CA ALA A 105 11.10 -40.03 28.79
C ALA A 105 9.92 -40.33 29.73
N SER A 106 9.34 -41.53 29.63
CA SER A 106 8.35 -42.03 30.59
C SER A 106 9.01 -42.35 31.94
N LEU A 107 10.16 -43.04 31.94
CA LEU A 107 10.88 -43.41 33.16
C LEU A 107 11.39 -42.19 33.95
N CYS A 108 11.92 -41.15 33.28
CA CYS A 108 12.34 -39.91 33.94
C CYS A 108 11.16 -39.20 34.65
N ARG A 109 9.97 -39.19 34.05
CA ARG A 109 8.76 -38.66 34.70
C ARG A 109 8.36 -39.47 35.93
N LEU A 110 8.48 -40.81 35.88
CA LEU A 110 8.24 -41.66 37.05
C LEU A 110 9.27 -41.43 38.17
N ARG A 111 10.55 -41.19 37.83
CA ARG A 111 11.58 -40.80 38.82
C ARG A 111 11.24 -39.48 39.50
N ALA A 112 10.78 -38.46 38.75
CA ALA A 112 10.33 -37.19 39.32
C ALA A 112 9.08 -37.35 40.22
N VAL A 113 8.14 -38.22 39.86
CA VAL A 113 6.97 -38.58 40.70
C VAL A 113 7.41 -39.22 42.02
N GLN A 114 8.36 -40.15 41.99
CA GLN A 114 8.88 -40.77 43.20
C GLN A 114 9.66 -39.76 44.07
N ALA A 115 10.52 -38.93 43.46
CA ALA A 115 11.29 -37.90 44.16
C ALA A 115 10.41 -36.87 44.89
N ALA A 116 9.27 -36.48 44.29
CA ALA A 116 8.30 -35.59 44.95
C ALA A 116 7.69 -36.19 46.23
N VAL A 117 7.44 -37.50 46.25
CA VAL A 117 6.94 -38.21 47.45
C VAL A 117 8.06 -38.44 48.46
N ASP A 118 9.26 -38.81 48.01
CA ASP A 118 10.43 -39.01 48.89
C ASP A 118 10.85 -37.71 49.61
N ALA A 119 10.65 -36.56 48.96
CA ALA A 119 10.83 -35.23 49.54
C ALA A 119 9.70 -34.81 50.52
N GLY A 120 8.71 -35.67 50.78
CA GLY A 120 7.58 -35.42 51.67
C GLY A 120 6.41 -34.65 51.04
N GLY A 121 6.35 -34.61 49.71
CA GLY A 121 5.25 -34.03 48.93
C GLY A 121 4.18 -35.04 48.50
N GLU A 122 3.29 -34.61 47.61
CA GLU A 122 2.20 -35.40 47.05
C GLU A 122 2.25 -35.33 45.50
N ALA A 123 1.86 -36.39 44.80
CA ALA A 123 1.89 -36.43 43.33
C ALA A 123 0.55 -36.88 42.72
N TRP A 124 0.04 -36.13 41.75
CA TRP A 124 -1.18 -36.43 40.99
C TRP A 124 -0.85 -36.61 39.51
N VAL A 125 -1.27 -37.74 38.97
CA VAL A 125 -0.88 -38.20 37.64
C VAL A 125 -2.13 -38.38 36.78
N PHE A 126 -2.26 -37.57 35.72
CA PHE A 126 -3.39 -37.59 34.80
C PHE A 126 -2.93 -38.17 33.46
N CYS A 127 -3.23 -39.45 33.24
CA CYS A 127 -2.69 -40.23 32.14
C CYS A 127 -3.73 -41.19 31.53
N SER A 128 -3.37 -41.85 30.44
CA SER A 128 -4.09 -43.01 29.91
C SER A 128 -3.20 -44.25 29.95
N MET A 129 -3.78 -45.45 29.86
CA MET A 129 -2.98 -46.68 29.96
C MET A 129 -3.38 -47.69 28.88
N ARG A 130 -2.42 -48.04 28.03
CA ARG A 130 -2.54 -49.13 27.04
C ARG A 130 -2.40 -50.50 27.71
N SER A 131 -2.76 -51.57 27.02
CA SER A 131 -2.67 -52.94 27.54
C SER A 131 -1.26 -53.57 27.39
N ASP A 132 -0.43 -52.98 26.54
CA ASP A 132 0.91 -53.44 26.13
C ASP A 132 2.01 -52.44 26.51
N VAL A 133 1.96 -51.95 27.76
CA VAL A 133 2.98 -51.05 28.34
C VAL A 133 4.31 -51.80 28.51
N PRO A 134 5.48 -51.16 28.24
CA PRO A 134 6.80 -51.76 28.47
C PRO A 134 6.97 -52.34 29.89
N PRO A 135 7.58 -53.54 30.04
CA PRO A 135 7.75 -54.20 31.35
C PRO A 135 8.48 -53.34 32.39
N GLU A 136 9.44 -52.52 31.96
CA GLU A 136 10.24 -51.63 32.81
C GLU A 136 9.40 -50.50 33.43
N ILE A 137 8.48 -49.95 32.63
CA ILE A 137 7.47 -48.98 33.09
C ILE A 137 6.50 -49.67 34.05
N CYS A 138 6.00 -50.86 33.71
CA CYS A 138 5.12 -51.64 34.58
C CYS A 138 5.76 -51.94 35.95
N GLN A 139 7.04 -52.29 35.97
CA GLN A 139 7.81 -52.55 37.19
C GLN A 139 7.99 -51.26 38.02
N THR A 140 8.32 -50.15 37.36
CA THR A 140 8.51 -48.86 38.04
C THR A 140 7.19 -48.37 38.66
N LEU A 141 6.09 -48.41 37.91
CA LEU A 141 4.75 -48.05 38.38
C LEU A 141 4.34 -48.84 39.63
N ARG A 142 4.54 -50.17 39.64
CA ARG A 142 4.23 -51.03 40.81
C ARG A 142 5.05 -50.71 42.05
N GLY A 143 6.21 -50.09 41.90
CA GLY A 143 7.10 -49.72 43.00
C GLY A 143 6.76 -48.39 43.68
N LEU A 144 5.82 -47.61 43.12
CA LEU A 144 5.48 -46.28 43.64
C LEU A 144 4.68 -46.35 44.95
N SER A 145 4.87 -45.32 45.78
CA SER A 145 4.17 -45.11 47.05
C SER A 145 2.65 -44.95 46.88
N GLU A 146 1.86 -45.31 47.90
CA GLU A 146 0.40 -45.07 47.94
C GLU A 146 0.02 -43.58 48.01
N GLN A 147 1.00 -42.69 48.21
CA GLN A 147 0.85 -41.24 48.16
C GLN A 147 0.87 -40.68 46.72
N VAL A 148 1.01 -41.54 45.69
CA VAL A 148 0.83 -41.18 44.28
C VAL A 148 -0.61 -41.47 43.86
N HIS A 149 -1.31 -40.44 43.39
CA HIS A 149 -2.71 -40.53 42.98
C HIS A 149 -2.85 -40.56 41.46
N PHE A 150 -3.42 -41.64 40.92
CA PHE A 150 -3.60 -41.85 39.48
C PHE A 150 -5.04 -41.60 39.02
N PHE A 151 -5.16 -40.83 37.94
CA PHE A 151 -6.41 -40.42 37.33
C PHE A 151 -6.44 -40.81 35.86
N LEU A 152 -7.44 -41.62 35.50
CA LEU A 152 -7.59 -42.24 34.19
C LEU A 152 -8.82 -41.66 33.47
N ARG A 153 -8.64 -41.31 32.20
CA ARG A 153 -9.67 -40.60 31.39
C ARG A 153 -10.84 -41.46 30.90
N ASP A 154 -10.75 -42.78 30.99
CA ASP A 154 -11.74 -43.73 30.45
C ASP A 154 -11.67 -45.11 31.12
N GLU A 155 -12.74 -45.91 31.00
CA GLU A 155 -12.85 -47.23 31.65
C GLU A 155 -11.94 -48.31 31.07
N VAL A 156 -11.46 -48.16 29.82
CA VAL A 156 -10.53 -49.11 29.21
C VAL A 156 -9.14 -48.87 29.80
N SER A 157 -8.70 -47.61 29.83
CA SER A 157 -7.48 -47.16 30.51
C SER A 157 -7.48 -47.55 31.99
N MET A 158 -8.62 -47.38 32.69
CA MET A 158 -8.76 -47.78 34.09
C MET A 158 -8.62 -49.31 34.27
N ARG A 159 -9.25 -50.13 33.43
CA ARG A 159 -9.09 -51.59 33.49
C ARG A 159 -7.67 -52.05 33.20
N ASN A 160 -7.03 -51.50 32.17
CA ASN A 160 -5.63 -51.76 31.83
C ASN A 160 -4.70 -51.39 32.99
N PHE A 161 -4.90 -50.20 33.57
CA PHE A 161 -4.14 -49.72 34.73
C PHE A 161 -4.29 -50.67 35.92
N CYS A 162 -5.51 -51.07 36.29
CA CYS A 162 -5.76 -52.01 37.38
C CYS A 162 -5.10 -53.38 37.15
N GLN A 163 -5.08 -53.89 35.91
CA GLN A 163 -4.41 -55.15 35.56
C GLN A 163 -2.88 -55.03 35.65
N ILE A 164 -2.31 -53.89 35.25
CA ILE A 164 -0.87 -53.64 35.31
C ILE A 164 -0.41 -53.45 36.77
N MET A 165 -1.15 -52.68 37.56
CA MET A 165 -0.78 -52.23 38.90
C MET A 165 -1.19 -53.16 40.04
N GLY A 166 -2.28 -53.92 39.89
CA GLY A 166 -2.89 -54.66 40.99
C GLY A 166 -3.59 -53.78 42.05
N LYS A 167 -3.71 -52.47 41.80
CA LYS A 167 -4.42 -51.48 42.63
C LYS A 167 -5.33 -50.62 41.75
N GLY A 168 -6.36 -50.03 42.36
CA GLY A 168 -7.33 -49.16 41.67
C GLY A 168 -6.78 -47.76 41.35
N GLY A 169 -7.13 -47.24 40.18
CA GLY A 169 -7.03 -45.81 39.85
C GLY A 169 -8.41 -45.12 39.92
N SER A 170 -8.43 -43.79 39.91
CA SER A 170 -9.69 -43.00 39.90
C SER A 170 -10.03 -42.52 38.49
N TYR A 171 -11.32 -42.29 38.21
CA TYR A 171 -11.75 -41.61 36.98
C TYR A 171 -11.56 -40.10 37.11
N PHE A 172 -11.10 -39.45 36.04
CA PHE A 172 -11.16 -37.99 35.91
C PHE A 172 -11.35 -37.59 34.43
N PRO A 173 -12.21 -36.62 34.10
CA PRO A 173 -12.38 -36.15 32.73
C PRO A 173 -11.12 -35.44 32.20
N ASP A 174 -10.90 -35.49 30.89
CA ASP A 174 -9.74 -34.88 30.23
C ASP A 174 -9.63 -33.36 30.52
N PHE A 175 -8.41 -32.84 30.77
CA PHE A 175 -8.25 -31.45 31.17
C PHE A 175 -8.77 -30.45 30.12
N ALA A 176 -8.83 -30.82 28.84
CA ALA A 176 -9.40 -29.99 27.78
C ALA A 176 -10.87 -29.58 28.04
N PHE A 177 -11.64 -30.35 28.80
CA PHE A 177 -13.02 -30.00 29.19
C PHE A 177 -13.11 -28.77 30.11
N PHE A 178 -12.03 -28.43 30.82
CA PHE A 178 -11.98 -27.31 31.77
C PHE A 178 -11.49 -25.99 31.18
N CYS A 179 -11.06 -26.00 29.90
CA CYS A 179 -10.85 -24.77 29.17
C CYS A 179 -12.14 -23.94 29.13
N LYS A 180 -12.07 -22.69 29.60
CA LYS A 180 -13.15 -21.71 29.42
C LYS A 180 -13.20 -21.29 27.94
N PRO A 181 -14.37 -21.25 27.29
CA PRO A 181 -14.52 -20.65 25.98
C PRO A 181 -14.43 -19.12 26.11
N LEU A 182 -13.22 -18.58 25.94
CA LEU A 182 -12.97 -17.13 25.86
C LEU A 182 -13.24 -16.65 24.43
N LEU A 183 -14.50 -16.29 24.16
CA LEU A 183 -14.90 -15.72 22.87
C LEU A 183 -14.22 -14.36 22.65
N MET A 184 -13.30 -14.29 21.68
CA MET A 184 -12.81 -13.03 21.15
C MET A 184 -13.98 -12.24 20.52
N PRO A 185 -14.17 -10.93 20.80
CA PRO A 185 -15.31 -10.17 20.28
C PRO A 185 -15.46 -10.21 18.76
N ARG A 186 -14.35 -10.25 18.01
CA ARG A 186 -14.34 -10.34 16.54
C ARG A 186 -14.93 -11.66 16.03
N ALA A 187 -14.69 -12.77 16.73
CA ALA A 187 -15.26 -14.08 16.41
C ALA A 187 -16.76 -14.17 16.71
N GLN A 188 -17.27 -13.43 17.69
CA GLN A 188 -18.70 -13.42 18.01
C GLN A 188 -19.58 -12.86 16.88
N ASN A 189 -19.11 -11.84 16.17
CA ASN A 189 -19.88 -11.22 15.08
C ASN A 189 -19.90 -12.12 13.84
N LEU A 190 -18.74 -12.64 13.43
CA LEU A 190 -18.63 -13.61 12.33
C LEU A 190 -19.49 -14.87 12.59
N LYS A 191 -19.51 -15.35 13.84
CA LYS A 191 -20.37 -16.46 14.27
C LYS A 191 -21.86 -16.14 14.17
N ARG A 192 -22.31 -14.91 14.49
CA ARG A 192 -23.73 -14.51 14.33
C ARG A 192 -24.13 -14.42 12.86
N GLU A 193 -23.29 -13.82 12.02
CA GLU A 193 -23.54 -13.69 10.58
C GLU A 193 -23.65 -15.07 9.93
N ILE A 194 -22.71 -16.00 10.17
CA ILE A 194 -22.73 -17.32 9.52
C ILE A 194 -23.82 -18.25 10.11
N VAL A 195 -24.12 -18.18 11.41
CA VAL A 195 -25.26 -18.92 11.98
C VAL A 195 -26.59 -18.47 11.35
N SER A 196 -26.72 -17.19 10.99
CA SER A 196 -27.89 -16.69 10.25
C SER A 196 -27.97 -17.20 8.80
N ALA A 197 -26.83 -17.39 8.13
CA ALA A 197 -26.75 -17.85 6.74
C ALA A 197 -26.90 -19.38 6.58
N ARG A 198 -26.39 -20.16 7.53
CA ARG A 198 -26.34 -21.63 7.47
C ARG A 198 -27.65 -22.33 7.84
N GLY A 199 -28.44 -21.68 8.70
CA GLY A 199 -29.61 -22.30 9.34
C GLY A 199 -29.23 -23.48 10.25
N ASN A 200 -30.24 -24.20 10.76
CA ASN A 200 -30.10 -25.20 11.82
C ASN A 200 -29.52 -26.56 11.35
N ARG A 201 -28.50 -26.56 10.49
CA ARG A 201 -27.83 -27.77 9.98
C ARG A 201 -26.84 -28.32 11.03
N PRO A 202 -26.71 -29.65 11.19
CA PRO A 202 -25.74 -30.24 12.11
C PRO A 202 -24.34 -30.12 11.49
N VAL A 203 -23.30 -29.89 12.28
CA VAL A 203 -21.91 -30.06 11.80
C VAL A 203 -21.56 -31.53 11.94
N VAL A 204 -21.00 -32.15 10.90
CA VAL A 204 -20.50 -33.54 10.98
C VAL A 204 -18.98 -33.55 11.00
N GLY A 205 -18.38 -34.21 11.99
CA GLY A 205 -16.94 -34.33 12.17
C GLY A 205 -16.44 -35.73 11.84
N LEU A 206 -15.76 -35.88 10.70
CA LEU A 206 -15.15 -37.13 10.23
C LEU A 206 -13.68 -37.20 10.66
N GLU A 207 -13.23 -38.33 11.21
CA GLU A 207 -11.78 -38.58 11.36
C GLU A 207 -11.15 -38.96 10.01
N MET A 208 -9.94 -38.50 9.69
CA MET A 208 -9.16 -38.98 8.54
C MET A 208 -7.68 -38.97 8.92
N SER A 209 -7.23 -40.10 9.46
CA SER A 209 -5.94 -40.24 10.13
C SER A 209 -5.14 -41.44 9.60
N GLU A 210 -3.83 -41.44 9.83
CA GLU A 210 -2.95 -42.60 9.56
C GLU A 210 -3.43 -43.85 10.33
N THR A 211 -4.04 -43.66 11.51
CA THR A 211 -4.70 -44.71 12.29
C THR A 211 -5.93 -45.25 11.57
N MET A 212 -6.80 -44.39 11.03
CA MET A 212 -7.95 -44.82 10.24
C MET A 212 -7.49 -45.62 9.01
N PHE A 213 -6.55 -45.09 8.22
CA PHE A 213 -5.99 -45.76 7.04
C PHE A 213 -5.53 -47.20 7.34
N ARG A 214 -4.77 -47.37 8.43
CA ARG A 214 -4.22 -48.67 8.89
C ARG A 214 -5.26 -49.66 9.43
N SER A 215 -6.47 -49.21 9.79
CA SER A 215 -7.58 -50.11 10.13
C SER A 215 -8.21 -50.79 8.90
N PHE A 216 -8.02 -50.20 7.71
CA PHE A 216 -8.55 -50.70 6.43
C PHE A 216 -7.48 -51.35 5.53
N HIS A 217 -6.20 -50.97 5.66
CA HIS A 217 -5.14 -51.38 4.72
C HIS A 217 -4.01 -52.17 5.38
N THR A 218 -3.71 -53.35 4.83
CA THR A 218 -2.57 -54.20 5.23
C THR A 218 -1.25 -53.78 4.57
N GLU A 219 -1.30 -53.25 3.35
CA GLU A 219 -0.13 -52.78 2.60
C GLU A 219 0.03 -51.26 2.74
N ILE A 220 1.12 -50.86 3.41
CA ILE A 220 1.38 -49.49 3.84
C ILE A 220 2.23 -48.78 2.78
N THR A 221 1.59 -48.31 1.71
CA THR A 221 2.24 -47.57 0.61
C THR A 221 1.70 -46.15 0.50
N ASP A 222 2.52 -45.22 0.00
CA ASP A 222 2.10 -43.83 -0.26
C ASP A 222 1.02 -43.72 -1.35
N GLU A 223 0.85 -44.76 -2.18
CA GLU A 223 -0.19 -44.81 -3.20
C GLU A 223 -1.54 -45.22 -2.60
N ASN A 224 -1.56 -46.25 -1.75
CA ASN A 224 -2.75 -46.66 -1.00
C ASN A 224 -3.26 -45.54 -0.09
N ARG A 225 -2.35 -44.77 0.55
CA ARG A 225 -2.73 -43.59 1.35
C ARG A 225 -3.42 -42.49 0.54
N LYS A 226 -2.97 -42.24 -0.71
CA LYS A 226 -3.62 -41.27 -1.61
C LYS A 226 -5.01 -41.74 -1.99
N LEU A 227 -5.14 -42.98 -2.43
CA LEU A 227 -6.41 -43.57 -2.83
C LEU A 227 -7.41 -43.55 -1.67
N PHE A 228 -6.98 -43.91 -0.46
CA PHE A 228 -7.79 -43.79 0.76
C PHE A 228 -8.24 -42.35 1.03
N ALA A 229 -7.33 -41.38 1.04
CA ALA A 229 -7.67 -39.98 1.28
C ALA A 229 -8.68 -39.44 0.25
N GLN A 230 -8.51 -39.80 -1.03
CA GLN A 230 -9.41 -39.42 -2.12
C GLN A 230 -10.80 -40.05 -1.98
N PHE A 231 -10.85 -41.37 -1.73
CA PHE A 231 -12.09 -42.13 -1.59
C PHE A 231 -12.98 -41.62 -0.45
N VAL A 232 -12.38 -41.26 0.69
CA VAL A 232 -13.09 -40.70 1.84
C VAL A 232 -13.82 -39.39 1.47
N VAL A 233 -13.17 -38.45 0.78
CA VAL A 233 -13.84 -37.19 0.37
C VAL A 233 -14.86 -37.37 -0.74
N GLU A 234 -14.67 -38.33 -1.65
CA GLU A 234 -15.67 -38.63 -2.68
C GLU A 234 -16.98 -39.10 -2.05
N ARG A 235 -16.93 -39.96 -1.03
CA ARG A 235 -18.12 -40.42 -0.30
C ARG A 235 -18.81 -39.29 0.46
N VAL A 236 -18.06 -38.39 1.08
CA VAL A 236 -18.60 -37.18 1.73
C VAL A 236 -19.37 -36.31 0.72
N LEU A 237 -18.80 -36.03 -0.46
CA LEU A 237 -19.48 -35.22 -1.49
C LEU A 237 -20.61 -35.96 -2.21
N GLN A 238 -20.58 -37.30 -2.31
CA GLN A 238 -21.69 -38.09 -2.85
C GLN A 238 -22.90 -38.07 -1.91
N ALA A 239 -22.68 -38.18 -0.60
CA ALA A 239 -23.73 -38.07 0.41
C ALA A 239 -24.24 -36.63 0.55
N VAL A 240 -23.36 -35.63 0.45
CA VAL A 240 -23.71 -34.21 0.64
C VAL A 240 -23.03 -33.33 -0.43
N PRO A 241 -23.60 -33.22 -1.64
CA PRO A 241 -23.00 -32.47 -2.77
C PRO A 241 -22.77 -30.98 -2.49
N GLU A 242 -23.55 -30.41 -1.58
CA GLU A 242 -23.48 -29.00 -1.18
C GLU A 242 -22.66 -28.77 0.10
N ALA A 243 -21.93 -29.77 0.60
CA ALA A 243 -21.12 -29.62 1.82
C ALA A 243 -19.91 -28.70 1.61
N PHE A 244 -19.72 -27.75 2.53
CA PHE A 244 -18.45 -27.08 2.73
C PHE A 244 -17.53 -27.95 3.61
N VAL A 245 -16.43 -28.45 3.03
CA VAL A 245 -15.51 -29.43 3.66
C VAL A 245 -14.25 -28.74 4.16
N VAL A 246 -13.98 -28.77 5.46
CA VAL A 246 -12.75 -28.19 6.01
C VAL A 246 -11.85 -29.24 6.66
N PHE A 247 -10.60 -29.26 6.24
CA PHE A 247 -9.57 -30.15 6.78
C PHE A 247 -8.83 -29.48 7.95
N LEU A 248 -8.93 -30.09 9.14
CA LEU A 248 -8.28 -29.64 10.37
C LEU A 248 -6.97 -30.41 10.59
N CYS A 249 -5.84 -29.73 10.36
CA CYS A 249 -4.50 -30.29 10.46
C CYS A 249 -3.98 -30.24 11.91
N HIS A 250 -3.92 -31.38 12.60
CA HIS A 250 -3.53 -31.42 14.01
C HIS A 250 -2.01 -31.58 14.24
N ASP A 251 -1.36 -32.50 13.51
CA ASP A 251 0.10 -32.68 13.55
C ASP A 251 0.75 -32.39 12.18
N THR A 252 1.84 -31.64 12.19
CA THR A 252 2.70 -31.36 11.02
C THR A 252 3.98 -32.21 11.01
N ARG A 253 4.25 -32.96 12.09
CA ARG A 253 5.45 -33.80 12.24
C ARG A 253 5.26 -35.12 11.50
N SER A 254 6.09 -35.37 10.49
CA SER A 254 6.19 -36.66 9.80
C SER A 254 7.14 -37.60 10.54
N TRP A 255 6.71 -38.82 10.83
CA TRP A 255 7.51 -39.86 11.47
C TRP A 255 7.92 -40.91 10.43
N SER A 256 8.94 -41.73 10.71
CA SER A 256 9.27 -42.83 9.80
C SER A 256 8.05 -43.76 9.62
N GLU A 257 7.70 -44.01 8.36
CA GLU A 257 6.59 -44.86 7.93
C GLU A 257 5.17 -44.36 8.23
N HIS A 258 4.97 -43.14 8.75
CA HIS A 258 3.63 -42.59 9.05
C HIS A 258 3.43 -41.22 8.37
N TRP A 259 2.32 -41.03 7.66
CA TRP A 259 1.93 -39.69 7.19
C TRP A 259 1.40 -38.86 8.34
N SER A 260 1.66 -37.55 8.29
CA SER A 260 1.02 -36.57 9.17
C SER A 260 -0.38 -36.21 8.66
N ASP A 261 -1.21 -35.69 9.57
CA ASP A 261 -2.59 -35.30 9.28
C ASP A 261 -2.65 -34.24 8.16
N ALA A 262 -1.68 -33.32 8.17
CA ALA A 262 -1.50 -32.32 7.11
C ALA A 262 -1.25 -32.94 5.72
N GLN A 263 -0.64 -34.13 5.63
CA GLN A 263 -0.44 -34.82 4.35
C GLN A 263 -1.74 -35.44 3.84
N TYR A 264 -2.54 -36.06 4.71
CA TYR A 264 -3.89 -36.54 4.35
C TYR A 264 -4.79 -35.39 3.91
N ALA A 265 -4.84 -34.31 4.69
CA ALA A 265 -5.57 -33.08 4.36
C ALA A 265 -5.15 -32.48 3.02
N GLN A 266 -3.85 -32.32 2.76
CA GLN A 266 -3.35 -31.73 1.52
C GLN A 266 -3.67 -32.58 0.29
N VAL A 267 -3.59 -33.91 0.39
CA VAL A 267 -3.94 -34.82 -0.71
C VAL A 267 -5.44 -34.77 -0.99
N ALA A 268 -6.28 -34.83 0.04
CA ALA A 268 -7.74 -34.75 -0.08
C ALA A 268 -8.20 -33.40 -0.66
N TYR A 269 -7.67 -32.28 -0.18
CA TYR A 269 -7.96 -30.95 -0.69
C TYR A 269 -7.53 -30.76 -2.15
N ASN A 270 -6.30 -31.17 -2.50
CA ASN A 270 -5.81 -31.07 -3.88
C ASN A 270 -6.70 -31.86 -4.84
N TYR A 271 -7.24 -32.99 -4.39
CA TYR A 271 -8.21 -33.78 -5.14
C TYR A 271 -9.55 -33.05 -5.32
N LEU A 272 -10.09 -32.44 -4.26
CA LEU A 272 -11.31 -31.62 -4.33
C LEU A 272 -11.16 -30.45 -5.30
N VAL A 273 -10.02 -29.73 -5.26
CA VAL A 273 -9.70 -28.64 -6.19
C VAL A 273 -9.66 -29.15 -7.64
N GLN A 274 -8.99 -30.27 -7.90
CA GLN A 274 -8.94 -30.90 -9.24
C GLN A 274 -10.32 -31.33 -9.76
N LYS A 275 -11.27 -31.63 -8.87
CA LYS A 275 -12.66 -31.99 -9.22
C LYS A 275 -13.60 -30.79 -9.32
N GLY A 276 -13.10 -29.56 -9.16
CA GLY A 276 -13.89 -28.32 -9.27
C GLY A 276 -14.52 -27.84 -7.95
N TYR A 277 -14.30 -28.53 -6.83
CA TYR A 277 -14.85 -28.18 -5.52
C TYR A 277 -13.96 -27.23 -4.70
N GLY A 278 -12.99 -26.56 -5.33
CA GLY A 278 -12.02 -25.70 -4.64
C GLY A 278 -12.63 -24.52 -3.87
N LEU A 279 -13.79 -24.01 -4.30
CA LEU A 279 -14.56 -22.97 -3.59
C LEU A 279 -15.40 -23.51 -2.43
N ARG A 280 -15.48 -24.83 -2.26
CA ARG A 280 -16.25 -25.55 -1.22
C ARG A 280 -15.36 -26.36 -0.29
N ALA A 281 -14.04 -26.15 -0.36
CA ALA A 281 -13.05 -26.86 0.43
C ALA A 281 -12.06 -25.87 1.05
N ALA A 282 -11.53 -26.17 2.24
CA ALA A 282 -10.43 -25.41 2.83
C ALA A 282 -9.49 -26.31 3.64
N ILE A 283 -8.20 -25.96 3.67
CA ILE A 283 -7.25 -26.50 4.66
C ILE A 283 -7.01 -25.43 5.72
N GLN A 284 -7.16 -25.82 6.98
CA GLN A 284 -6.88 -24.96 8.12
C GLN A 284 -5.36 -24.95 8.42
N PRO A 285 -4.69 -23.77 8.56
CA PRO A 285 -3.26 -23.69 8.84
C PRO A 285 -2.91 -23.98 10.31
N ALA A 286 -1.81 -24.68 10.57
CA ALA A 286 -1.48 -25.24 11.90
C ALA A 286 -1.21 -24.23 13.05
N ASN A 287 -1.36 -22.92 12.84
CA ASN A 287 -1.03 -21.86 13.80
C ASN A 287 -2.21 -21.28 14.60
N PHE A 288 -3.47 -21.65 14.32
CA PHE A 288 -4.62 -21.23 15.16
C PHE A 288 -4.48 -21.77 16.60
N THR A 289 -4.81 -20.96 17.60
CA THR A 289 -4.98 -21.42 18.99
C THR A 289 -6.18 -22.35 19.14
N HIS A 290 -6.21 -23.15 20.21
CA HIS A 290 -7.34 -24.03 20.52
C HIS A 290 -8.69 -23.27 20.65
N VAL A 291 -8.65 -22.00 21.07
CA VAL A 291 -9.85 -21.15 21.21
C VAL A 291 -10.38 -20.68 19.86
N GLU A 292 -9.52 -20.18 18.98
CA GLU A 292 -9.91 -19.78 17.61
C GLU A 292 -10.42 -20.97 16.80
N LEU A 293 -9.85 -22.16 17.04
CA LEU A 293 -10.29 -23.41 16.43
C LEU A 293 -11.70 -23.82 16.89
N LEU A 294 -12.03 -23.62 18.17
CA LEU A 294 -13.39 -23.82 18.70
C LEU A 294 -14.41 -22.85 18.08
N ASP A 295 -14.03 -21.61 17.83
CA ASP A 295 -14.89 -20.65 17.15
C ASP A 295 -15.11 -21.03 15.67
N PHE A 296 -14.04 -21.42 14.98
CA PHE A 296 -14.06 -21.84 13.58
C PHE A 296 -14.84 -23.15 13.33
N ILE A 297 -14.82 -24.09 14.28
CA ILE A 297 -15.57 -25.34 14.21
C ILE A 297 -17.10 -25.13 14.06
N ASN A 298 -17.64 -24.02 14.57
CA ASN A 298 -19.07 -23.72 14.50
C ASN A 298 -19.57 -23.29 13.11
N VAL A 299 -18.67 -22.93 12.18
CA VAL A 299 -19.02 -22.29 10.89
C VAL A 299 -18.89 -23.19 9.66
N CYS A 300 -18.65 -24.49 9.85
CA CYS A 300 -18.47 -25.48 8.77
C CYS A 300 -19.66 -26.46 8.66
N ASP A 301 -19.83 -27.11 7.51
CA ASP A 301 -20.84 -28.18 7.35
C ASP A 301 -20.26 -29.57 7.61
N VAL A 302 -19.09 -29.89 7.01
CA VAL A 302 -18.33 -31.11 7.29
C VAL A 302 -16.90 -30.75 7.67
N LEU A 303 -16.46 -31.27 8.81
CA LEU A 303 -15.10 -31.15 9.32
C LEU A 303 -14.38 -32.48 9.14
N VAL A 304 -13.22 -32.48 8.52
CA VAL A 304 -12.37 -33.67 8.36
C VAL A 304 -11.10 -33.47 9.17
N CYS A 305 -10.89 -34.27 10.22
CA CYS A 305 -9.87 -34.01 11.24
C CYS A 305 -8.90 -35.18 11.44
N GLY A 306 -7.63 -34.87 11.69
CA GLY A 306 -6.58 -35.89 11.84
C GLY A 306 -6.52 -36.62 13.18
N ARG A 307 -7.09 -36.05 14.27
CA ARG A 307 -7.03 -36.67 15.61
C ARG A 307 -8.28 -36.44 16.49
N MET A 308 -8.61 -37.50 17.20
CA MET A 308 -9.77 -37.73 18.07
C MET A 308 -10.09 -36.66 19.14
N HIS A 309 -9.10 -36.05 19.78
CA HIS A 309 -9.35 -35.03 20.83
C HIS A 309 -9.96 -33.75 20.25
N MET A 310 -9.75 -33.46 18.96
CA MET A 310 -10.45 -32.38 18.29
C MET A 310 -11.91 -32.72 18.04
N SER A 311 -12.24 -33.97 17.71
CA SER A 311 -13.63 -34.47 17.61
C SER A 311 -14.36 -34.33 18.96
N ILE A 312 -13.66 -34.59 20.07
CA ILE A 312 -14.17 -34.43 21.45
C ILE A 312 -14.36 -32.94 21.82
N THR A 313 -13.50 -32.04 21.34
CA THR A 313 -13.67 -30.61 21.59
C THR A 313 -14.80 -30.03 20.74
N ALA A 314 -14.90 -30.48 19.48
CA ALA A 314 -15.97 -30.13 18.56
C ALA A 314 -17.36 -30.56 19.07
N TYR A 315 -17.44 -31.66 19.82
CA TYR A 315 -18.67 -32.09 20.49
C TYR A 315 -19.27 -31.02 21.42
N ARG A 316 -18.44 -30.28 22.18
CA ARG A 316 -18.89 -29.14 23.01
C ARG A 316 -19.40 -27.97 22.17
N ALA A 317 -18.93 -27.85 20.93
CA ALA A 317 -19.37 -26.86 19.95
C ALA A 317 -20.59 -27.34 19.11
N GLY A 318 -21.21 -28.47 19.46
CA GLY A 318 -22.39 -28.97 18.74
C GLY A 318 -22.06 -29.72 17.45
N VAL A 319 -20.86 -30.30 17.33
CA VAL A 319 -20.49 -31.17 16.21
C VAL A 319 -20.80 -32.63 16.54
N LEU A 320 -21.40 -33.33 15.58
CA LEU A 320 -21.69 -34.76 15.62
C LEU A 320 -20.49 -35.54 15.06
N PRO A 321 -19.76 -36.33 15.86
CA PRO A 321 -18.63 -37.11 15.37
C PRO A 321 -19.11 -38.33 14.57
N VAL A 322 -18.48 -38.60 13.44
CA VAL A 322 -18.64 -39.84 12.64
C VAL A 322 -17.27 -40.47 12.51
N ILE A 323 -17.13 -41.72 12.95
CA ILE A 323 -15.84 -42.38 13.07
C ILE A 323 -15.90 -43.73 12.35
N VAL A 324 -15.17 -43.87 11.26
CA VAL A 324 -15.12 -45.08 10.46
C VAL A 324 -13.91 -45.92 10.87
N THR A 325 -14.10 -47.21 11.15
CA THR A 325 -13.02 -48.08 11.64
C THR A 325 -13.15 -49.47 11.05
N GLY A 326 -12.12 -49.94 10.35
CA GLY A 326 -12.14 -51.26 9.74
C GLY A 326 -12.14 -52.39 10.77
N THR A 327 -12.66 -53.54 10.37
CA THR A 327 -12.64 -54.78 11.16
C THR A 327 -11.26 -55.47 11.21
N GLY A 328 -10.25 -54.89 10.55
CA GLY A 328 -8.92 -55.45 10.37
C GLY A 328 -7.97 -55.26 11.57
N LYS A 329 -7.90 -56.29 12.42
CA LYS A 329 -7.03 -56.42 13.62
C LYS A 329 -7.34 -55.46 14.78
N ASN A 330 -6.95 -55.88 15.99
CA ASN A 330 -7.14 -55.15 17.25
C ASN A 330 -6.28 -53.87 17.32
N TYR A 331 -6.66 -52.82 16.58
CA TYR A 331 -6.04 -51.51 16.72
C TYR A 331 -6.65 -50.79 17.93
N ILE A 332 -5.98 -50.89 19.07
CA ILE A 332 -6.48 -50.52 20.43
C ILE A 332 -7.04 -49.09 20.52
N MET A 333 -6.61 -48.19 19.63
CA MET A 333 -7.15 -46.83 19.54
C MET A 333 -8.66 -46.80 19.24
N VAL A 334 -9.19 -47.79 18.51
CA VAL A 334 -10.62 -47.98 18.22
C VAL A 334 -11.42 -48.28 19.50
N GLU A 335 -10.86 -49.03 20.45
CA GLU A 335 -11.51 -49.28 21.74
C GLU A 335 -11.51 -48.03 22.64
N LYS A 336 -10.43 -47.23 22.59
CA LYS A 336 -10.35 -45.93 23.29
C LYS A 336 -11.44 -44.97 22.78
N VAL A 337 -11.62 -44.86 21.44
CA VAL A 337 -12.74 -44.12 20.83
C VAL A 337 -14.07 -44.61 21.38
N LYS A 338 -14.33 -45.91 21.25
CA LYS A 338 -15.62 -46.53 21.58
C LYS A 338 -16.01 -46.30 23.04
N GLY A 339 -15.08 -46.41 23.97
CA GLY A 339 -15.29 -46.12 25.39
C GLY A 339 -15.65 -44.65 25.66
N MET A 340 -14.96 -43.70 25.03
CA MET A 340 -15.25 -42.27 25.19
C MET A 340 -16.58 -41.86 24.55
N CYS A 341 -16.88 -42.38 23.35
CA CYS A 341 -18.17 -42.16 22.69
C CYS A 341 -19.33 -42.75 23.50
N LEU A 342 -19.24 -44.00 23.99
CA LEU A 342 -20.26 -44.58 24.86
C LEU A 342 -20.48 -43.75 26.13
N ASN A 343 -19.40 -43.34 26.81
CA ASN A 343 -19.50 -42.59 28.06
C ASN A 343 -20.08 -41.17 27.90
N ARG A 344 -19.88 -40.51 26.75
CA ARG A 344 -20.34 -39.13 26.51
C ARG A 344 -21.64 -39.04 25.70
N LEU A 345 -21.80 -39.87 24.67
CA LEU A 345 -22.97 -39.91 23.78
C LEU A 345 -24.07 -40.83 24.34
N GLY A 346 -23.72 -41.91 25.02
CA GLY A 346 -24.65 -42.96 25.46
C GLY A 346 -25.06 -43.95 24.37
N THR A 347 -24.47 -43.86 23.17
CA THR A 347 -24.64 -44.81 22.07
C THR A 347 -23.31 -44.94 21.31
N ALA A 348 -23.14 -46.06 20.59
CA ALA A 348 -22.01 -46.33 19.71
C ALA A 348 -22.40 -46.31 18.20
N GLU A 349 -23.62 -45.89 17.86
CA GLU A 349 -24.17 -45.86 16.49
C GLU A 349 -23.40 -44.95 15.50
N PHE A 350 -22.47 -44.13 16.01
CA PHE A 350 -21.59 -43.26 15.24
C PHE A 350 -20.29 -43.94 14.75
N GLN A 351 -20.10 -45.21 15.08
CA GLN A 351 -18.97 -46.02 14.65
C GLN A 351 -19.36 -46.89 13.44
N LEU A 352 -18.68 -46.72 12.31
CA LEU A 352 -18.92 -47.51 11.09
C LEU A 352 -17.86 -48.61 10.94
N HIS A 353 -18.25 -49.75 10.37
CA HIS A 353 -17.40 -50.95 10.24
C HIS A 353 -16.83 -51.16 8.83
N SER A 354 -17.39 -50.46 7.84
CA SER A 354 -16.90 -50.38 6.46
C SER A 354 -16.91 -48.92 5.97
N LEU A 355 -16.21 -48.63 4.87
CA LEU A 355 -16.28 -47.31 4.24
C LEU A 355 -17.50 -47.20 3.32
N GLU A 356 -18.07 -48.34 2.93
CA GLU A 356 -19.32 -48.48 2.18
C GLU A 356 -20.55 -48.05 2.99
N GLU A 357 -20.54 -48.16 4.32
CA GLU A 357 -21.60 -47.66 5.22
C GLU A 357 -21.64 -46.12 5.34
N LEU A 358 -20.59 -45.42 4.87
CA LEU A 358 -20.38 -44.00 5.18
C LEU A 358 -21.41 -43.08 4.50
N ASP A 359 -21.80 -43.36 3.26
CA ASP A 359 -22.75 -42.51 2.55
C ASP A 359 -24.20 -42.71 3.04
N GLU A 360 -24.64 -43.94 3.27
CA GLU A 360 -25.94 -44.24 3.90
C GLU A 360 -26.08 -43.55 5.26
N LYS A 361 -25.05 -43.63 6.11
CA LYS A 361 -25.08 -43.04 7.45
C LYS A 361 -24.96 -41.51 7.45
N LEU A 362 -24.13 -40.92 6.59
CA LEU A 362 -24.12 -39.46 6.43
C LEU A 362 -25.49 -38.95 5.95
N ASN A 363 -26.12 -39.63 4.99
CA ASN A 363 -27.48 -39.30 4.55
C ASN A 363 -28.50 -39.36 5.70
N GLU A 364 -28.48 -40.41 6.52
CA GLU A 364 -29.34 -40.55 7.71
C GLU A 364 -29.15 -39.39 8.70
N PHE A 365 -27.90 -39.00 8.99
CA PHE A 365 -27.60 -37.89 9.92
C PHE A 365 -28.13 -36.55 9.41
N PHE A 366 -27.94 -36.22 8.13
CA PHE A 366 -28.43 -34.96 7.57
C PHE A 366 -29.95 -34.93 7.37
N GLN A 367 -30.59 -36.09 7.14
CA GLN A 367 -32.06 -36.21 7.10
C GLN A 367 -32.72 -36.07 8.48
N HIS A 368 -32.12 -36.65 9.53
CA HIS A 368 -32.66 -36.63 10.90
C HIS A 368 -32.01 -35.59 11.83
N LYS A 369 -31.42 -34.53 11.25
CA LYS A 369 -30.64 -33.49 11.95
C LYS A 369 -31.24 -32.94 13.26
N ASP A 370 -32.55 -32.69 13.31
CA ASP A 370 -33.19 -32.03 14.45
C ASP A 370 -33.35 -32.98 15.65
N HIS A 371 -33.34 -34.29 15.41
CA HIS A 371 -33.25 -35.31 16.46
C HIS A 371 -31.84 -35.32 17.06
N TRP A 372 -30.81 -35.41 16.20
CA TRP A 372 -29.41 -35.47 16.63
C TRP A 372 -28.96 -34.19 17.33
N ASN A 373 -29.31 -33.00 16.82
CA ASN A 373 -29.04 -31.71 17.47
C ASN A 373 -29.65 -31.61 18.87
N ARG A 374 -30.86 -32.15 19.08
CA ARG A 374 -31.52 -32.15 20.39
C ARG A 374 -30.85 -33.09 21.37
N GLN A 375 -30.58 -34.33 20.96
CA GLN A 375 -29.89 -35.33 21.79
C GLN A 375 -28.48 -34.86 22.18
N LEU A 376 -27.79 -34.19 21.24
CA LEU A 376 -26.47 -33.58 21.45
C LEU A 376 -26.51 -32.45 22.48
N ALA A 377 -27.51 -31.57 22.43
CA ALA A 377 -27.70 -30.50 23.41
C ALA A 377 -27.99 -31.05 24.82
N GLU A 378 -28.91 -32.00 24.95
CA GLU A 378 -29.27 -32.66 26.21
C GLU A 378 -28.05 -33.33 26.88
N LYS A 379 -27.24 -34.04 26.08
CA LYS A 379 -26.00 -34.69 26.57
C LYS A 379 -24.91 -33.69 26.94
N ASN A 380 -24.72 -32.63 26.16
CA ASN A 380 -23.77 -31.56 26.51
C ASN A 380 -24.15 -30.87 27.82
N GLN A 381 -25.45 -30.61 28.06
CA GLN A 381 -25.93 -30.04 29.31
C GLN A 381 -25.66 -30.97 30.51
N SER A 382 -26.00 -32.26 30.40
CA SER A 382 -25.78 -33.24 31.47
C SER A 382 -24.29 -33.47 31.78
N ASN A 383 -23.45 -33.53 30.74
CA ASN A 383 -22.02 -33.71 30.91
C ASN A 383 -21.33 -32.45 31.47
N GLY A 384 -21.75 -31.25 31.06
CA GLY A 384 -21.19 -29.99 31.56
C GLY A 384 -21.40 -29.79 33.06
N GLN A 385 -22.53 -30.25 33.61
CA GLN A 385 -22.76 -30.24 35.06
C GLN A 385 -21.78 -31.17 35.81
N LYS A 386 -21.60 -32.41 35.31
CA LYS A 386 -20.62 -33.36 35.90
C LYS A 386 -19.19 -32.84 35.80
N ASP A 387 -18.82 -32.26 34.67
CA ASP A 387 -17.48 -31.69 34.49
C ASP A 387 -17.25 -30.55 35.49
N ALA A 388 -18.25 -29.67 35.74
CA ALA A 388 -18.15 -28.65 36.79
C ALA A 388 -17.91 -29.24 38.19
N GLU A 389 -18.65 -30.30 38.56
CA GLU A 389 -18.48 -31.03 39.83
C GLU A 389 -17.06 -31.64 39.96
N TYR A 390 -16.52 -32.25 38.91
CA TYR A 390 -15.12 -32.73 38.89
C TYR A 390 -14.10 -31.60 39.03
N GLY A 391 -14.38 -30.43 38.46
CA GLY A 391 -13.50 -29.25 38.54
C GLY A 391 -13.45 -28.63 39.94
N GLU A 392 -14.59 -28.57 40.62
CA GLU A 392 -14.63 -28.18 42.05
C GLU A 392 -13.95 -29.22 42.93
N TRP A 393 -14.20 -30.52 42.68
CA TRP A 393 -13.54 -31.61 43.39
C TRP A 393 -12.00 -31.54 43.24
N PHE A 394 -11.49 -31.26 42.04
CA PHE A 394 -10.05 -31.13 41.78
C PHE A 394 -9.43 -29.96 42.56
N ARG A 395 -10.04 -28.77 42.48
CA ARG A 395 -9.60 -27.58 43.24
C ARG A 395 -9.57 -27.85 44.74
N LYS A 396 -10.66 -28.43 45.27
CA LYS A 396 -10.80 -28.76 46.69
C LYS A 396 -9.78 -29.80 47.16
N SER A 397 -9.50 -30.82 46.33
CA SER A 397 -8.54 -31.88 46.63
C SER A 397 -7.09 -31.37 46.65
N LEU A 398 -6.73 -30.49 45.69
CA LEU A 398 -5.41 -29.85 45.70
C LEU A 398 -5.27 -28.76 46.77
N ARG A 399 -6.38 -28.30 47.36
CA ARG A 399 -6.49 -27.14 48.27
C ARG A 399 -6.23 -25.78 47.59
N VAL A 400 -6.54 -25.70 46.30
CA VAL A 400 -6.54 -24.47 45.52
C VAL A 400 -7.71 -23.60 45.99
N LYS A 401 -7.45 -22.33 46.34
CA LYS A 401 -8.51 -21.37 46.67
C LYS A 401 -9.35 -21.10 45.41
N PRO A 402 -10.69 -21.01 45.51
CA PRO A 402 -11.48 -20.48 44.41
C PRO A 402 -11.05 -19.04 44.11
N MET A 403 -10.84 -18.68 42.85
CA MET A 403 -10.76 -17.26 42.46
C MET A 403 -12.08 -16.59 42.86
N ALA A 404 -12.01 -15.53 43.66
CA ALA A 404 -13.17 -14.71 43.97
C ALA A 404 -13.66 -14.03 42.68
N ALA A 405 -14.96 -14.11 42.39
CA ALA A 405 -15.55 -13.52 41.19
C ALA A 405 -15.69 -11.97 41.25
N ALA A 406 -14.91 -11.30 42.11
CA ALA A 406 -15.04 -9.88 42.44
C ALA A 406 -13.77 -9.06 42.19
N ASP A 407 -12.57 -9.65 42.26
CA ASP A 407 -11.31 -8.87 42.29
C ASP A 407 -10.58 -8.77 40.94
N HIS A 408 -11.32 -8.85 39.83
CA HIS A 408 -10.79 -8.49 38.51
C HIS A 408 -10.75 -6.97 38.26
N SER A 409 -11.17 -6.14 39.23
CA SER A 409 -11.10 -4.68 39.16
C SER A 409 -9.89 -4.07 39.88
N GLU A 410 -9.41 -4.64 40.99
CA GLU A 410 -8.36 -4.00 41.82
C GLU A 410 -6.93 -4.53 41.56
N LEU A 411 -6.76 -5.77 41.09
CA LEU A 411 -5.45 -6.24 40.60
C LEU A 411 -5.01 -5.54 39.30
N LEU A 412 -5.93 -4.86 38.60
CA LEU A 412 -5.62 -3.93 37.51
C LEU A 412 -5.19 -2.53 38.00
N LEU A 413 -5.27 -2.24 39.31
CA LEU A 413 -5.02 -0.92 39.89
C LEU A 413 -3.70 -0.80 40.66
N ASP A 414 -3.24 -1.83 41.38
CA ASP A 414 -1.99 -1.72 42.15
C ASP A 414 -0.71 -2.08 41.37
N GLU A 415 -0.80 -2.97 40.37
CA GLU A 415 0.21 -3.01 39.30
C GLU A 415 0.20 -1.70 38.51
N ALA A 416 -0.94 -0.99 38.41
CA ALA A 416 -0.95 0.37 37.88
C ALA A 416 -0.32 1.39 38.86
N CYS A 417 -0.35 1.20 40.18
CA CYS A 417 0.24 2.11 41.18
C CYS A 417 1.77 2.02 41.30
N SER A 418 2.35 0.82 41.43
CA SER A 418 3.83 0.68 41.44
C SER A 418 4.43 0.75 40.04
N CYS A 419 3.62 0.57 38.99
CA CYS A 419 3.90 1.29 37.76
C CYS A 419 3.90 2.78 38.06
N MET A 420 2.78 3.46 38.36
CA MET A 420 2.62 4.94 38.41
C MET A 420 3.73 5.83 38.99
N GLU A 421 4.72 5.37 39.78
CA GLU A 421 5.93 6.15 40.10
C GLU A 421 7.17 5.84 39.24
N ARG A 422 7.53 4.56 39.03
CA ARG A 422 8.61 4.24 38.05
C ARG A 422 8.13 4.45 36.62
N SER A 423 6.82 4.37 36.49
CA SER A 423 6.03 4.88 35.41
C SER A 423 5.91 6.43 35.50
N ALA A 424 5.78 7.16 36.63
CA ALA A 424 5.81 8.66 36.56
C ALA A 424 7.01 9.24 35.76
N GLN A 425 8.10 8.46 35.62
CA GLN A 425 9.05 8.60 34.51
C GLN A 425 8.69 7.75 33.25
N LEU A 426 8.66 6.41 33.30
CA LEU A 426 8.14 5.54 32.22
C LEU A 426 6.59 5.54 32.11
N GLN A 427 5.95 6.70 31.94
CA GLN A 427 4.50 7.00 31.88
C GLN A 427 4.38 8.45 31.44
N GLY A 428 5.27 9.32 31.93
CA GLY A 428 5.78 10.41 31.09
C GLY A 428 6.26 9.88 29.72
N GLU A 429 7.02 8.77 29.70
CA GLU A 429 7.41 8.07 28.46
C GLU A 429 6.50 6.90 28.07
N LEU A 430 5.99 6.07 29.00
CA LEU A 430 5.12 4.92 28.63
C LEU A 430 3.64 5.28 28.51
N ALA A 431 3.10 6.38 29.06
CA ALA A 431 1.76 6.85 28.72
C ALA A 431 1.82 7.89 27.61
N ARG A 432 3.02 8.35 27.22
CA ARG A 432 3.26 8.85 25.87
C ARG A 432 3.28 7.69 24.87
N LEU A 433 4.08 6.64 25.09
CA LEU A 433 4.17 5.46 24.21
C LEU A 433 2.92 4.54 24.27
N GLU A 434 2.13 4.52 25.33
CA GLU A 434 0.84 3.78 25.42
C GLU A 434 -0.35 4.68 25.11
N GLN A 435 -0.20 6.01 25.11
CA GLN A 435 -1.15 6.84 24.38
C GLN A 435 -0.89 6.66 22.89
N GLU A 436 0.35 6.79 22.42
CA GLU A 436 0.76 6.48 21.03
C GLU A 436 0.47 5.02 20.65
N ASN A 437 0.55 4.03 21.54
CA ASN A 437 0.25 2.61 21.24
C ASN A 437 -1.20 2.18 21.53
N ARG A 438 -1.99 2.94 22.32
CA ARG A 438 -3.46 2.81 22.34
C ARG A 438 -4.10 3.58 21.20
N GLU A 439 -3.49 4.67 20.75
CA GLU A 439 -3.78 5.35 19.50
C GLU A 439 -3.34 4.45 18.33
N LEU A 440 -2.18 3.81 18.31
CA LEU A 440 -1.81 2.85 17.24
C LEU A 440 -2.57 1.52 17.30
N ALA A 441 -2.96 0.99 18.46
CA ALA A 441 -3.79 -0.22 18.55
C ALA A 441 -5.27 0.10 18.28
N GLY A 442 -5.73 1.28 18.71
CA GLY A 442 -7.01 1.87 18.32
C GLY A 442 -7.06 2.09 16.82
N MET A 443 -6.10 2.82 16.25
CA MET A 443 -5.91 3.03 14.81
C MET A 443 -5.65 1.72 14.07
N ASN A 444 -5.02 0.67 14.61
CA ASN A 444 -4.91 -0.61 13.89
C ASN A 444 -6.19 -1.45 13.98
N GLN A 445 -6.94 -1.41 15.08
CA GLN A 445 -8.27 -2.03 15.14
C GLN A 445 -9.28 -1.26 14.29
N GLU A 446 -9.18 0.06 14.27
CA GLU A 446 -10.00 0.96 13.46
C GLU A 446 -9.56 0.95 11.99
N LEU A 447 -8.28 0.80 11.65
CA LEU A 447 -7.79 0.62 10.28
C LEU A 447 -8.07 -0.78 9.77
N MET A 448 -7.99 -1.83 10.60
CA MET A 448 -8.39 -3.18 10.17
C MET A 448 -9.92 -3.34 10.17
N ALA A 449 -10.68 -2.61 10.99
CA ALA A 449 -12.12 -2.53 10.89
C ALA A 449 -12.54 -1.65 9.70
N ARG A 450 -11.87 -0.52 9.45
CA ARG A 450 -12.02 0.28 8.23
C ARG A 450 -11.57 -0.49 7.01
N LEU A 451 -10.55 -1.35 7.03
CA LEU A 451 -10.18 -2.19 5.88
C LEU A 451 -11.13 -3.38 5.67
N GLU A 452 -11.75 -3.94 6.72
CA GLU A 452 -12.81 -4.96 6.59
C GLU A 452 -14.18 -4.35 6.27
N GLN A 453 -14.41 -3.10 6.66
CA GLN A 453 -15.58 -2.30 6.31
C GLN A 453 -15.43 -1.75 4.90
N GLU A 454 -14.31 -1.10 4.54
CA GLU A 454 -13.92 -0.71 3.19
C GLU A 454 -13.82 -1.92 2.26
N ASN A 455 -13.35 -3.12 2.65
CA ASN A 455 -13.44 -4.27 1.71
C ASN A 455 -14.88 -4.75 1.50
N ARG A 456 -15.75 -4.66 2.52
CA ARG A 456 -17.18 -5.01 2.37
C ARG A 456 -17.98 -3.89 1.67
N GLU A 457 -17.61 -2.65 1.89
CA GLU A 457 -18.10 -1.46 1.19
C GLU A 457 -17.48 -1.37 -0.20
N LEU A 458 -16.29 -1.87 -0.50
CA LEU A 458 -15.69 -1.93 -1.84
C LEU A 458 -16.24 -3.11 -2.64
N ALA A 459 -16.53 -4.25 -2.00
CA ALA A 459 -17.24 -5.34 -2.66
C ALA A 459 -18.72 -4.99 -2.89
N GLY A 460 -19.36 -4.39 -1.88
CA GLY A 460 -20.71 -3.87 -1.93
C GLY A 460 -20.85 -2.70 -2.89
N MET A 461 -19.91 -1.74 -2.86
CA MET A 461 -19.77 -0.68 -3.86
C MET A 461 -19.53 -1.32 -5.20
N ASN A 462 -18.49 -2.13 -5.46
CA ASN A 462 -18.29 -2.77 -6.78
C ASN A 462 -19.56 -3.44 -7.34
N GLN A 463 -20.40 -4.09 -6.52
CA GLN A 463 -21.71 -4.57 -6.99
C GLN A 463 -22.71 -3.43 -7.24
N GLU A 464 -22.94 -2.53 -6.27
CA GLU A 464 -23.78 -1.33 -6.37
C GLU A 464 -23.35 -0.40 -7.53
N LEU A 465 -22.09 -0.47 -7.93
CA LEU A 465 -21.35 0.44 -8.81
C LEU A 465 -21.16 -0.15 -10.19
N THR A 466 -21.00 -1.47 -10.32
CA THR A 466 -21.26 -2.18 -11.58
C THR A 466 -22.73 -2.04 -11.95
N LYS A 467 -23.62 -2.19 -10.96
CA LYS A 467 -25.07 -1.98 -11.15
C LYS A 467 -25.40 -0.52 -11.46
N ARG A 468 -24.86 0.46 -10.71
CA ARG A 468 -25.03 1.88 -11.03
C ARG A 468 -24.40 2.23 -12.36
N LYS A 469 -23.23 1.69 -12.74
CA LYS A 469 -22.65 1.86 -14.08
C LYS A 469 -23.63 1.36 -15.15
N GLN A 470 -24.22 0.18 -14.98
CA GLN A 470 -25.23 -0.33 -15.89
C GLN A 470 -26.51 0.52 -15.91
N ASP A 471 -27.01 0.96 -14.76
CA ASP A 471 -28.19 1.83 -14.62
C ASP A 471 -27.91 3.25 -15.18
N LEU A 472 -26.67 3.75 -15.05
CA LEU A 472 -26.15 4.99 -15.63
C LEU A 472 -26.05 4.88 -17.16
N GLU A 473 -25.45 3.82 -17.69
CA GLU A 473 -25.35 3.57 -19.13
C GLU A 473 -26.75 3.48 -19.75
N ASN A 474 -27.68 2.79 -19.08
CA ASN A 474 -29.08 2.73 -19.49
C ASN A 474 -29.79 4.09 -19.37
N ALA A 475 -29.52 4.88 -18.32
CA ALA A 475 -30.08 6.21 -18.15
C ALA A 475 -29.52 7.22 -19.16
N ILE A 476 -28.21 7.21 -19.43
CA ILE A 476 -27.54 8.01 -20.45
C ILE A 476 -28.08 7.63 -21.84
N ALA A 477 -28.28 6.34 -22.12
CA ALA A 477 -28.92 5.90 -23.37
C ALA A 477 -30.38 6.39 -23.48
N GLN A 478 -31.16 6.40 -22.39
CA GLN A 478 -32.51 6.99 -22.38
C GLN A 478 -32.48 8.52 -22.52
N TYR A 479 -31.56 9.20 -21.84
CA TYR A 479 -31.44 10.66 -21.89
C TYR A 479 -30.94 11.14 -23.24
N ALA A 480 -29.97 10.48 -23.87
CA ALA A 480 -29.54 10.78 -25.24
C ALA A 480 -30.69 10.62 -26.24
N ASN A 481 -31.54 9.61 -26.07
CA ASN A 481 -32.71 9.39 -26.93
C ASN A 481 -33.82 10.43 -26.68
N GLN A 482 -34.03 10.87 -25.42
CA GLN A 482 -34.91 11.99 -25.09
C GLN A 482 -34.35 13.35 -25.54
N GLU A 483 -33.03 13.54 -25.45
CA GLU A 483 -32.32 14.73 -25.91
C GLU A 483 -32.43 14.82 -27.43
N GLN A 484 -32.31 13.71 -28.17
CA GLN A 484 -32.55 13.68 -29.61
C GLN A 484 -34.01 14.08 -29.94
N GLN A 485 -35.01 13.55 -29.24
CA GLN A 485 -36.41 13.95 -29.40
C GLN A 485 -36.70 15.39 -28.96
N LEU A 486 -35.95 15.93 -27.98
CA LEU A 486 -36.07 17.32 -27.55
C LEU A 486 -35.34 18.27 -28.51
N ARG A 487 -34.17 17.91 -29.04
CA ARG A 487 -33.46 18.65 -30.09
C ARG A 487 -34.27 18.72 -31.38
N GLU A 488 -35.05 17.68 -31.70
CA GLU A 488 -36.05 17.74 -32.77
C GLU A 488 -37.16 18.76 -32.45
N LYS A 489 -37.76 18.73 -31.26
CA LYS A 489 -38.77 19.73 -30.83
C LYS A 489 -38.24 21.16 -30.70
N LEU A 490 -36.96 21.33 -30.36
CA LEU A 490 -36.23 22.61 -30.25
C LEU A 490 -35.69 23.07 -31.63
N LYS A 491 -35.93 22.29 -32.68
CA LYS A 491 -35.84 22.72 -34.07
C LYS A 491 -37.12 23.42 -34.53
N ASP A 492 -38.25 23.16 -33.85
CA ASP A 492 -39.57 23.74 -34.13
C ASP A 492 -39.96 24.89 -33.18
N ALA A 493 -39.16 25.17 -32.14
CA ALA A 493 -39.45 26.18 -31.11
C ALA A 493 -38.30 27.19 -30.97
N GLU A 494 -38.48 28.37 -31.57
CA GLU A 494 -37.50 29.48 -31.53
C GLU A 494 -37.64 30.32 -30.24
N THR A 495 -36.48 30.79 -29.74
CA THR A 495 -36.27 31.77 -28.65
C THR A 495 -36.61 31.40 -27.18
N GLY A 496 -35.61 31.62 -26.31
CA GLY A 496 -35.81 32.24 -24.98
C GLY A 496 -36.28 31.35 -23.82
N ASN A 497 -35.45 30.42 -23.33
CA ASN A 497 -35.75 29.70 -22.08
C ASN A 497 -34.48 29.31 -21.29
N GLU A 498 -33.93 30.26 -20.53
CA GLU A 498 -32.76 30.04 -19.65
C GLU A 498 -32.99 28.91 -18.64
N ALA A 499 -34.22 28.72 -18.17
CA ALA A 499 -34.59 27.59 -17.30
C ALA A 499 -34.32 26.22 -17.95
N LEU A 500 -34.41 26.11 -19.28
CA LEU A 500 -34.12 24.90 -20.03
C LEU A 500 -32.61 24.73 -20.29
N LEU A 501 -31.88 25.83 -20.47
CA LEU A 501 -30.41 25.84 -20.51
C LEU A 501 -29.80 25.46 -19.17
N LEU A 502 -30.34 25.94 -18.04
CA LEU A 502 -29.95 25.50 -16.71
C LEU A 502 -30.27 24.02 -16.50
N GLN A 503 -31.42 23.54 -17.00
CA GLN A 503 -31.79 22.13 -16.95
C GLN A 503 -30.88 21.24 -17.80
N ASN A 504 -30.40 21.74 -18.94
CA ASN A 504 -29.40 21.05 -19.75
C ASN A 504 -28.03 21.12 -19.07
N TYR A 505 -27.58 22.26 -18.53
CA TYR A 505 -26.32 22.35 -17.80
C TYR A 505 -26.30 21.43 -16.57
N GLU A 506 -27.40 21.33 -15.80
CA GLU A 506 -27.54 20.34 -14.72
C GLU A 506 -27.54 18.89 -15.21
N LYS A 507 -28.05 18.61 -16.42
CA LYS A 507 -28.05 17.28 -17.03
C LYS A 507 -26.71 16.91 -17.63
N ASP A 508 -26.04 17.82 -18.33
CA ASP A 508 -24.71 17.65 -18.89
C ASP A 508 -23.68 17.53 -17.76
N THR A 509 -23.82 18.34 -16.70
CA THR A 509 -23.05 18.16 -15.46
C THR A 509 -23.35 16.80 -14.80
N LYS A 510 -24.59 16.30 -14.83
CA LYS A 510 -24.91 14.94 -14.35
C LYS A 510 -24.32 13.85 -15.25
N ILE A 511 -24.43 13.96 -16.57
CA ILE A 511 -23.88 12.99 -17.53
C ILE A 511 -22.34 12.99 -17.42
N PHE A 512 -21.69 14.13 -17.38
CA PHE A 512 -20.24 14.27 -17.14
C PHE A 512 -19.82 13.67 -15.79
N ASN A 513 -20.53 13.97 -14.69
CA ASN A 513 -20.28 13.36 -13.38
C ASN A 513 -20.57 11.85 -13.33
N GLN A 514 -21.37 11.31 -14.26
CA GLN A 514 -21.67 9.90 -14.39
C GLN A 514 -20.64 9.18 -15.28
N THR A 515 -20.21 9.80 -16.38
CA THR A 515 -19.13 9.32 -17.26
C THR A 515 -17.75 9.37 -16.58
N ASN A 516 -17.43 10.43 -15.84
CA ASN A 516 -16.19 10.50 -15.07
C ASN A 516 -16.16 9.44 -13.96
N ARG A 517 -17.31 9.18 -13.31
CA ARG A 517 -17.44 8.03 -12.42
C ARG A 517 -17.11 6.74 -13.17
N ILE A 518 -17.68 6.49 -14.33
CA ILE A 518 -17.37 5.28 -15.12
C ILE A 518 -15.87 5.15 -15.41
N ASN A 519 -15.19 6.25 -15.79
CA ASN A 519 -13.75 6.26 -16.07
C ASN A 519 -12.87 6.05 -14.83
N GLU A 520 -13.22 6.63 -13.67
CA GLU A 520 -12.56 6.34 -12.39
C GLU A 520 -12.60 4.83 -12.11
N LEU A 521 -13.72 4.18 -12.38
CA LEU A 521 -13.97 2.80 -11.99
C LEU A 521 -13.28 1.79 -12.91
N GLU A 522 -13.06 2.15 -14.17
CA GLU A 522 -12.20 1.37 -15.07
C GLU A 522 -10.72 1.49 -14.71
N SER A 523 -10.25 2.66 -14.28
CA SER A 523 -8.87 2.83 -13.82
C SER A 523 -8.57 2.09 -12.50
N TRP A 524 -9.54 1.99 -11.58
CA TRP A 524 -9.42 1.14 -10.38
C TRP A 524 -9.30 -0.37 -10.71
N GLU A 525 -9.92 -0.88 -11.78
CA GLU A 525 -9.84 -2.31 -12.16
C GLU A 525 -8.42 -2.70 -12.64
N VAL A 526 -7.73 -1.80 -13.33
CA VAL A 526 -6.37 -2.02 -13.86
C VAL A 526 -5.34 -2.12 -12.73
N ILE A 527 -5.41 -1.21 -11.76
CA ILE A 527 -4.54 -1.20 -10.56
C ILE A 527 -4.75 -2.48 -9.73
N TRP A 528 -5.98 -2.97 -9.64
CA TRP A 528 -6.32 -4.21 -8.92
C TRP A 528 -5.68 -5.46 -9.54
N ARG A 529 -5.62 -5.56 -10.88
CA ARG A 529 -4.97 -6.68 -11.57
C ARG A 529 -3.46 -6.74 -11.34
N GLN A 530 -2.78 -5.60 -11.21
CA GLN A 530 -1.33 -5.57 -11.00
C GLN A 530 -0.91 -6.13 -9.64
N ARG A 531 -1.65 -5.85 -8.55
CA ARG A 531 -1.35 -6.38 -7.20
C ARG A 531 -1.47 -7.92 -7.09
N SER A 532 -2.24 -8.57 -7.96
CA SER A 532 -2.43 -10.04 -7.95
C SER A 532 -1.21 -10.82 -8.47
N ASN A 533 -0.58 -10.36 -9.55
CA ASN A 533 0.54 -11.06 -10.21
C ASN A 533 1.83 -11.11 -9.37
N THR A 534 1.93 -10.25 -8.36
CA THR A 534 3.14 -10.04 -7.56
C THR A 534 3.36 -11.16 -6.53
N LEU A 535 2.29 -11.78 -6.06
CA LEU A 535 2.34 -12.87 -5.07
C LEU A 535 2.82 -14.20 -5.68
N ASP A 536 2.52 -14.45 -6.96
CA ASP A 536 2.89 -15.70 -7.65
C ASP A 536 4.41 -15.86 -7.87
N GLN A 537 5.17 -14.76 -7.93
CA GLN A 537 6.62 -14.81 -8.15
C GLN A 537 7.40 -15.31 -6.91
N VAL A 538 6.85 -15.14 -5.70
CA VAL A 538 7.52 -15.50 -4.44
C VAL A 538 7.56 -17.03 -4.24
N TYR A 539 6.53 -17.75 -4.71
CA TYR A 539 6.38 -19.19 -4.49
C TYR A 539 7.29 -20.10 -5.36
N ALA A 540 8.06 -19.55 -6.31
CA ALA A 540 8.75 -20.33 -7.34
C ALA A 540 10.25 -20.66 -7.09
N SER A 541 10.87 -20.16 -6.01
CA SER A 541 12.33 -20.22 -5.82
C SER A 541 12.89 -21.62 -5.48
N ARG A 542 13.99 -22.02 -6.15
CA ARG A 542 14.50 -23.42 -6.16
C ARG A 542 15.40 -23.84 -4.99
N THR A 543 15.81 -22.92 -4.12
CA THR A 543 16.96 -23.11 -3.19
C THR A 543 16.72 -24.15 -2.09
N TRP A 544 15.46 -24.45 -1.73
CA TRP A 544 15.10 -25.28 -0.57
C TRP A 544 15.34 -26.81 -0.75
N ARG A 545 15.51 -27.31 -1.99
CA ARG A 545 15.34 -28.75 -2.30
C ARG A 545 16.58 -29.65 -2.22
N TYR A 546 17.80 -29.15 -1.99
CA TYR A 546 19.03 -29.93 -2.23
C TYR A 546 19.91 -30.28 -1.01
N THR A 547 19.80 -29.56 0.12
CA THR A 547 20.67 -29.76 1.30
C THR A 547 20.47 -31.09 2.04
N HIS A 548 19.27 -31.70 1.96
CA HIS A 548 18.89 -32.80 2.84
C HIS A 548 19.54 -34.18 2.52
N LYS A 549 20.03 -34.40 1.29
CA LYS A 549 20.56 -35.72 0.87
C LYS A 549 22.07 -35.92 1.14
N ILE A 550 22.74 -34.94 1.75
CA ILE A 550 24.19 -34.95 1.97
C ILE A 550 24.57 -35.75 3.22
N VAL A 551 23.85 -35.52 4.31
CA VAL A 551 24.14 -36.02 5.66
C VAL A 551 23.99 -37.55 5.78
N THR A 552 23.13 -38.17 4.96
CA THR A 552 22.71 -39.57 5.12
C THR A 552 23.73 -40.61 4.65
N ILE A 553 24.66 -40.25 3.76
CA ILE A 553 25.61 -41.22 3.15
C ILE A 553 26.85 -41.41 4.02
N LEU A 554 27.40 -40.32 4.58
CA LEU A 554 28.63 -40.33 5.38
C LEU A 554 28.52 -41.19 6.67
N ARG A 555 27.31 -41.35 7.21
CA ARG A 555 27.06 -42.19 8.40
C ARG A 555 27.09 -43.70 8.14
N LYS A 556 27.08 -44.17 6.88
CA LYS A 556 27.04 -45.61 6.56
C LYS A 556 28.41 -46.28 6.36
N LEU A 557 29.47 -45.50 6.12
CA LEU A 557 30.79 -46.06 5.75
C LEU A 557 31.80 -46.17 6.90
N PHE A 558 31.54 -45.55 8.05
CA PHE A 558 32.48 -45.53 9.18
C PHE A 558 31.77 -45.79 10.53
N PRO A 559 31.91 -47.00 11.10
CA PRO A 559 31.42 -47.29 12.45
C PRO A 559 32.14 -46.44 13.52
N ALA A 560 31.38 -45.89 14.46
CA ALA A 560 31.92 -45.09 15.55
C ALA A 560 32.71 -45.94 16.54
N GLY A 561 33.93 -45.52 16.89
CA GLY A 561 34.72 -46.09 17.98
C GLY A 561 36.06 -46.72 17.58
N SER A 562 36.26 -47.09 16.31
CA SER A 562 37.55 -47.62 15.85
C SER A 562 38.64 -46.54 15.83
N TRP A 563 39.91 -46.91 15.97
CA TRP A 563 41.04 -45.96 15.85
C TRP A 563 41.10 -45.32 14.45
N GLN A 564 40.68 -46.05 13.41
CA GLN A 564 40.47 -45.52 12.07
C GLN A 564 39.36 -44.46 12.04
N SER A 565 38.27 -44.59 12.80
CA SER A 565 37.23 -43.53 12.90
C SER A 565 37.76 -42.22 13.51
N LYS A 566 38.77 -42.30 14.41
CA LYS A 566 39.46 -41.12 14.96
C LYS A 566 40.42 -40.49 13.95
N LEU A 567 41.16 -41.29 13.18
CA LEU A 567 42.02 -40.78 12.11
C LEU A 567 41.20 -40.19 10.95
N VAL A 568 40.07 -40.82 10.61
CA VAL A 568 39.05 -40.28 9.70
C VAL A 568 38.42 -39.02 10.28
N GLY A 569 38.27 -38.87 11.61
CA GLY A 569 37.87 -37.60 12.24
C GLY A 569 38.87 -36.45 12.03
N SER A 570 40.18 -36.75 12.05
CA SER A 570 41.23 -35.77 11.73
C SER A 570 41.28 -35.47 10.24
N ILE A 571 41.18 -36.50 9.39
CA ILE A 571 41.17 -36.36 7.94
C ILE A 571 39.87 -35.71 7.45
N LEU A 572 38.71 -35.89 8.10
CA LEU A 572 37.40 -35.27 7.79
C LEU A 572 37.43 -33.74 7.85
N ARG A 573 38.43 -33.15 8.51
CA ARG A 573 38.71 -31.70 8.42
C ARG A 573 39.26 -31.26 7.05
N VAL A 574 39.53 -32.20 6.13
CA VAL A 574 40.02 -31.96 4.77
C VAL A 574 38.93 -32.17 3.69
N PRO A 575 38.13 -33.26 3.66
CA PRO A 575 37.04 -33.42 2.70
C PRO A 575 35.72 -32.75 3.10
N LEU A 576 35.55 -32.16 4.29
CA LEU A 576 34.47 -31.17 4.44
C LEU A 576 34.71 -29.92 3.56
N ARG A 577 35.96 -29.68 3.13
CA ARG A 577 36.30 -28.72 2.06
C ARG A 577 36.37 -29.35 0.66
N PHE A 578 36.27 -30.68 0.52
CA PHE A 578 36.34 -31.36 -0.78
C PHE A 578 34.98 -31.90 -1.24
N GLU A 579 34.13 -32.40 -0.35
CA GLU A 579 32.77 -32.84 -0.67
C GLU A 579 31.82 -31.64 -0.74
N HIS A 580 31.94 -30.61 0.11
CA HIS A 580 31.20 -29.36 -0.13
C HIS A 580 31.65 -28.74 -1.47
N TRP A 581 32.94 -28.78 -1.81
CA TRP A 581 33.47 -28.32 -3.09
C TRP A 581 33.09 -29.20 -4.30
N VAL A 582 33.01 -30.53 -4.18
CA VAL A 582 32.55 -31.44 -5.23
C VAL A 582 31.02 -31.40 -5.37
N ARG A 583 30.28 -31.17 -4.28
CA ARG A 583 28.82 -31.21 -4.25
C ARG A 583 28.21 -29.84 -4.55
N ASP A 584 28.90 -28.74 -4.21
CA ASP A 584 28.76 -27.47 -4.92
C ASP A 584 29.14 -27.67 -6.38
N LYS A 585 30.33 -28.17 -6.75
CA LYS A 585 30.64 -28.37 -8.18
C LYS A 585 29.69 -29.30 -8.95
N ILE A 586 28.96 -30.21 -8.30
CA ILE A 586 27.94 -31.04 -8.95
C ILE A 586 26.57 -30.34 -8.94
N HIS A 587 26.22 -29.61 -7.87
CA HIS A 587 24.97 -28.86 -7.81
C HIS A 587 25.03 -27.59 -8.67
N GLN A 588 26.13 -26.84 -8.62
CA GLN A 588 26.58 -25.86 -9.62
C GLN A 588 26.64 -26.52 -10.99
N LYS A 589 27.36 -27.63 -11.27
CA LYS A 589 27.26 -28.25 -12.62
C LYS A 589 25.84 -28.62 -13.06
N LYS A 590 24.90 -28.89 -12.16
CA LYS A 590 23.48 -29.15 -12.49
C LYS A 590 22.69 -27.85 -12.70
N LEU A 591 22.95 -26.82 -11.91
CA LEU A 591 22.41 -25.46 -12.06
C LEU A 591 23.01 -24.77 -13.27
N GLU A 592 24.33 -24.76 -13.47
CA GLU A 592 25.04 -24.47 -14.71
C GLU A 592 24.53 -25.31 -15.88
N LYS A 593 24.21 -26.60 -15.74
CA LYS A 593 23.63 -27.34 -16.88
C LYS A 593 22.25 -26.80 -17.23
N GLN A 594 21.43 -26.46 -16.24
CA GLN A 594 20.12 -25.83 -16.45
C GLN A 594 20.23 -24.38 -16.94
N ARG A 595 21.20 -23.59 -16.45
CA ARG A 595 21.52 -22.22 -16.87
C ARG A 595 22.14 -22.20 -18.25
N ARG A 596 23.09 -23.09 -18.58
CA ARG A 596 23.61 -23.28 -19.94
C ARG A 596 22.51 -23.72 -20.91
N GLN A 597 21.57 -24.56 -20.49
CA GLN A 597 20.44 -24.97 -21.33
C GLN A 597 19.42 -23.83 -21.50
N TYR A 598 19.16 -23.04 -20.45
CA TYR A 598 18.36 -21.81 -20.52
C TYR A 598 19.03 -20.75 -21.41
N PHE A 599 20.33 -20.48 -21.20
CA PHE A 599 21.20 -19.64 -22.02
C PHE A 599 21.26 -20.09 -23.49
N GLN A 600 21.29 -21.40 -23.75
CA GLN A 600 21.19 -21.92 -25.13
C GLN A 600 19.83 -21.60 -25.75
N ASN A 601 18.74 -21.73 -24.99
CA ASN A 601 17.37 -21.48 -25.44
C ASN A 601 16.96 -19.99 -25.45
N LEU A 602 17.69 -19.12 -24.76
CA LEU A 602 17.45 -17.68 -24.74
C LEU A 602 17.68 -17.07 -26.13
N GLY A 603 16.80 -16.14 -26.52
CA GLY A 603 16.97 -15.32 -27.71
C GLY A 603 18.20 -14.43 -27.64
N VAL A 604 18.45 -13.68 -28.72
CA VAL A 604 19.47 -12.62 -28.74
C VAL A 604 18.76 -11.28 -28.59
N LEU A 605 19.17 -10.50 -27.59
CA LEU A 605 18.78 -9.10 -27.45
C LEU A 605 19.71 -8.25 -28.32
N CYS A 606 19.14 -7.37 -29.14
CA CYS A 606 19.90 -6.48 -30.00
C CYS A 606 19.57 -5.04 -29.62
N PHE A 607 20.53 -4.36 -28.99
CA PHE A 607 20.41 -2.93 -28.71
C PHE A 607 20.70 -2.10 -29.97
N PRO A 608 20.02 -0.96 -30.16
CA PRO A 608 20.37 -0.02 -31.22
C PRO A 608 21.80 0.48 -31.01
N GLN A 609 22.54 0.65 -32.11
CA GLN A 609 23.86 1.30 -32.07
C GLN A 609 23.70 2.73 -32.57
N THR A 610 24.14 3.69 -31.74
CA THR A 610 24.21 5.11 -32.09
C THR A 610 25.65 5.61 -31.96
N ASP A 611 26.10 6.37 -32.96
CA ASP A 611 27.45 6.96 -32.99
C ASP A 611 27.59 8.07 -31.93
N LYS A 612 26.47 8.70 -31.55
CA LYS A 612 26.37 9.79 -30.57
C LYS A 612 25.22 9.51 -29.59
N PRO A 613 25.39 8.57 -28.64
CA PRO A 613 24.41 8.38 -27.58
C PRO A 613 24.28 9.69 -26.79
N LEU A 614 23.05 10.05 -26.41
CA LEU A 614 22.79 11.16 -25.50
C LEU A 614 23.02 10.72 -24.04
N VAL A 615 22.65 9.47 -23.71
CA VAL A 615 22.86 8.87 -22.39
C VAL A 615 23.71 7.60 -22.46
N SER A 616 24.76 7.52 -21.65
CA SER A 616 25.51 6.28 -21.38
C SER A 616 25.00 5.61 -20.11
N ILE A 617 24.28 4.49 -20.24
CA ILE A 617 23.76 3.70 -19.12
C ILE A 617 24.87 2.73 -18.65
N VAL A 618 25.49 3.03 -17.51
CA VAL A 618 26.53 2.22 -16.88
C VAL A 618 25.90 1.25 -15.87
N ILE A 619 26.00 -0.05 -16.16
CA ILE A 619 25.44 -1.12 -15.33
C ILE A 619 26.58 -1.89 -14.65
N PRO A 620 26.85 -1.68 -13.35
CA PRO A 620 27.80 -2.50 -12.59
C PRO A 620 27.28 -3.92 -12.39
N VAL A 621 28.08 -4.92 -12.77
CA VAL A 621 27.73 -6.34 -12.68
C VAL A 621 28.84 -7.12 -12.00
N TYR A 622 28.45 -7.99 -11.06
CA TYR A 622 29.31 -9.05 -10.54
C TYR A 622 28.53 -10.37 -10.42
N ASN A 623 28.57 -11.17 -11.48
CA ASN A 623 27.70 -12.34 -11.68
C ASN A 623 26.20 -11.93 -11.70
N GLN A 624 25.30 -12.87 -11.36
CA GLN A 624 23.85 -12.69 -11.38
C GLN A 624 23.27 -12.48 -12.78
N PHE A 625 23.76 -13.23 -13.78
CA PHE A 625 23.30 -13.18 -15.18
C PHE A 625 21.78 -13.08 -15.35
N ASP A 626 21.01 -13.86 -14.57
CA ASP A 626 19.54 -13.89 -14.66
C ASP A 626 18.86 -12.54 -14.33
N TYR A 627 19.46 -11.71 -13.46
CA TYR A 627 18.98 -10.36 -13.13
C TYR A 627 19.49 -9.35 -14.16
N THR A 628 20.77 -9.40 -14.49
CA THR A 628 21.39 -8.56 -15.53
C THR A 628 20.62 -8.65 -16.85
N LEU A 629 20.19 -9.86 -17.24
CA LEU A 629 19.40 -10.05 -18.46
C LEU A 629 18.02 -9.38 -18.37
N ARG A 630 17.31 -9.50 -17.25
CA ARG A 630 16.00 -8.85 -17.05
C ARG A 630 16.10 -7.32 -17.06
N CYS A 631 17.15 -6.78 -16.44
CA CYS A 631 17.46 -5.36 -16.48
C CYS A 631 17.61 -4.91 -17.95
N LEU A 632 18.45 -5.59 -18.73
CA LEU A 632 18.66 -5.33 -20.16
C LEU A 632 17.37 -5.49 -21.00
N GLU A 633 16.57 -6.53 -20.77
CA GLU A 633 15.26 -6.72 -21.41
C GLU A 633 14.31 -5.54 -21.12
N SER A 634 14.29 -5.03 -19.87
CA SER A 634 13.46 -3.89 -19.50
C SER A 634 13.94 -2.57 -20.12
N ILE A 635 15.25 -2.34 -20.22
CA ILE A 635 15.79 -1.15 -20.92
C ILE A 635 15.42 -1.20 -22.41
N LEU A 636 15.64 -2.35 -23.07
CA LEU A 636 15.37 -2.49 -24.50
C LEU A 636 13.88 -2.28 -24.85
N ARG A 637 12.97 -2.65 -23.95
CA ARG A 637 11.52 -2.42 -24.11
C ARG A 637 11.10 -0.96 -23.89
N THR A 638 11.70 -0.28 -22.91
CA THR A 638 11.22 1.02 -22.39
C THR A 638 11.91 2.23 -23.01
N CYS A 639 13.01 2.03 -23.75
CA CYS A 639 13.84 3.10 -24.32
C CYS A 639 13.76 3.15 -25.85
N GLU A 640 12.64 2.73 -26.45
CA GLU A 640 12.43 2.83 -27.90
C GLU A 640 12.43 4.32 -28.34
N GLY A 641 13.12 4.63 -29.44
CA GLY A 641 13.24 5.99 -29.97
C GLY A 641 14.27 6.90 -29.28
N LEU A 642 14.99 6.43 -28.26
CA LEU A 642 16.00 7.22 -27.55
C LEU A 642 17.42 6.93 -28.04
N ASP A 643 18.27 7.96 -28.13
CA ASP A 643 19.72 7.83 -28.37
C ASP A 643 20.44 7.48 -27.05
N TYR A 644 20.70 6.21 -26.82
CA TYR A 644 21.45 5.74 -25.65
C TYR A 644 22.46 4.64 -26.00
N GLU A 645 23.43 4.44 -25.12
CA GLU A 645 24.26 3.25 -25.12
C GLU A 645 24.19 2.54 -23.77
N VAL A 646 24.47 1.24 -23.76
CA VAL A 646 24.62 0.46 -22.53
C VAL A 646 26.06 0.02 -22.37
N ILE A 647 26.66 0.41 -21.25
CA ILE A 647 28.00 0.02 -20.81
C ILE A 647 27.86 -0.97 -19.65
N LEU A 648 28.09 -2.24 -19.95
CA LEU A 648 28.10 -3.30 -18.95
C LEU A 648 29.47 -3.34 -18.27
N ALA A 649 29.52 -2.87 -17.03
CA ALA A 649 30.72 -2.81 -16.20
C ALA A 649 30.90 -4.14 -15.46
N ASP A 650 31.52 -5.11 -16.13
CA ASP A 650 31.70 -6.49 -15.66
C ASP A 650 32.93 -6.60 -14.73
N ASP A 651 32.68 -6.65 -13.41
CA ASP A 651 33.71 -6.66 -12.36
C ASP A 651 34.35 -8.05 -12.15
N CYS A 652 34.90 -8.59 -13.22
CA CYS A 652 35.47 -9.94 -13.35
C CYS A 652 34.46 -11.08 -13.02
N SER A 653 33.25 -11.03 -13.58
CA SER A 653 32.23 -12.06 -13.40
C SER A 653 32.67 -13.45 -13.86
N THR A 654 32.19 -14.46 -13.16
CA THR A 654 32.57 -15.88 -13.33
C THR A 654 31.42 -16.77 -13.82
N ASP A 655 30.19 -16.27 -13.81
CA ASP A 655 29.01 -16.94 -14.34
C ASP A 655 28.78 -16.65 -15.83
N GLU A 656 27.58 -16.98 -16.32
CA GLU A 656 27.16 -16.77 -17.71
C GLU A 656 27.32 -15.31 -18.21
N THR A 657 27.43 -14.31 -17.33
CA THR A 657 27.74 -12.91 -17.68
C THR A 657 29.03 -12.77 -18.49
N ARG A 658 30.03 -13.64 -18.28
CA ARG A 658 31.26 -13.61 -19.10
C ARG A 658 30.99 -13.80 -20.59
N ARG A 659 29.90 -14.50 -20.92
CA ARG A 659 29.44 -14.83 -22.29
C ARG A 659 28.27 -13.97 -22.75
N ILE A 660 27.96 -12.87 -22.05
CA ILE A 660 26.79 -12.04 -22.35
C ILE A 660 26.75 -11.54 -23.80
N SER A 661 27.91 -11.31 -24.43
CA SER A 661 28.04 -10.94 -25.85
C SER A 661 27.53 -12.01 -26.84
N GLU A 662 27.30 -13.26 -26.41
CA GLU A 662 26.64 -14.29 -27.22
C GLU A 662 25.10 -14.18 -27.20
N LYS A 663 24.55 -13.37 -26.28
CA LYS A 663 23.12 -13.23 -26.02
C LYS A 663 22.63 -11.78 -26.10
N VAL A 664 23.54 -10.82 -26.02
CA VAL A 664 23.25 -9.38 -26.07
C VAL A 664 24.25 -8.72 -27.01
N GLN A 665 23.73 -8.11 -28.07
CA GLN A 665 24.46 -7.37 -29.09
C GLN A 665 24.13 -5.87 -28.99
N GLY A 666 25.01 -5.01 -29.53
CA GLY A 666 24.85 -3.56 -29.49
C GLY A 666 25.33 -2.88 -28.20
N ILE A 667 25.71 -3.63 -27.17
CA ILE A 667 26.23 -3.10 -25.88
C ILE A 667 27.77 -3.06 -25.84
N HIS A 668 28.33 -2.14 -25.06
CA HIS A 668 29.75 -2.10 -24.75
C HIS A 668 30.02 -2.83 -23.42
N VAL A 669 30.94 -3.79 -23.40
CA VAL A 669 31.29 -4.55 -22.17
C VAL A 669 32.68 -4.15 -21.70
N VAL A 670 32.75 -3.32 -20.65
CA VAL A 670 34.00 -2.99 -19.96
C VAL A 670 34.22 -4.05 -18.90
N ARG A 671 35.27 -4.87 -19.05
CA ARG A 671 35.55 -6.00 -18.15
C ARG A 671 36.85 -5.80 -17.40
N ASN A 672 36.78 -5.85 -16.07
CA ASN A 672 37.97 -5.74 -15.21
C ASN A 672 38.74 -7.07 -15.16
N GLU A 673 40.07 -6.99 -15.06
CA GLU A 673 40.93 -8.16 -14.79
C GLU A 673 40.86 -8.61 -13.33
N THR A 674 40.52 -7.69 -12.41
CA THR A 674 40.43 -7.93 -10.97
C THR A 674 39.16 -7.30 -10.41
N ASN A 675 38.69 -7.80 -9.26
CA ASN A 675 37.45 -7.33 -8.65
C ASN A 675 37.66 -5.96 -7.96
N LEU A 676 37.24 -4.89 -8.62
CA LEU A 676 37.36 -3.50 -8.19
C LEU A 676 36.28 -3.10 -7.17
N ARG A 677 35.17 -3.86 -7.09
CA ARG A 677 33.94 -3.55 -6.34
C ARG A 677 33.15 -2.39 -6.95
N PHE A 678 31.93 -2.18 -6.46
CA PHE A 678 30.94 -1.23 -6.99
C PHE A 678 31.56 0.13 -7.37
N LEU A 679 32.10 0.87 -6.40
CA LEU A 679 32.55 2.24 -6.59
C LEU A 679 33.60 2.38 -7.71
N ARG A 680 34.68 1.60 -7.63
CA ARG A 680 35.79 1.68 -8.60
C ARG A 680 35.42 1.09 -9.96
N ASN A 681 34.57 0.07 -10.01
CA ASN A 681 34.05 -0.49 -11.25
C ASN A 681 33.18 0.55 -12.00
N CYS A 682 32.31 1.26 -11.29
CA CYS A 682 31.54 2.37 -11.84
C CYS A 682 32.45 3.48 -12.39
N ASN A 683 33.47 3.91 -11.63
CA ASN A 683 34.43 4.92 -12.09
C ASN A 683 35.16 4.49 -13.37
N HIS A 684 35.74 3.29 -13.39
CA HIS A 684 36.47 2.77 -14.56
C HIS A 684 35.58 2.63 -15.80
N ALA A 685 34.36 2.10 -15.65
CA ALA A 685 33.45 1.97 -16.78
C ALA A 685 32.91 3.32 -17.30
N ALA A 686 32.77 4.31 -16.42
CA ALA A 686 32.39 5.68 -16.82
C ALA A 686 33.46 6.39 -17.67
N GLU A 687 34.71 5.94 -17.68
CA GLU A 687 35.74 6.44 -18.63
C GLU A 687 35.40 6.09 -20.08
N SER A 688 34.59 5.04 -20.31
CA SER A 688 34.13 4.62 -21.64
C SER A 688 32.83 5.28 -22.09
N ALA A 689 32.20 6.13 -21.26
CA ALA A 689 30.95 6.81 -21.56
C ALA A 689 31.14 7.90 -22.64
N ARG A 690 30.34 7.82 -23.72
CA ARG A 690 30.33 8.82 -24.80
C ARG A 690 29.20 9.84 -24.70
N GLY A 691 28.15 9.57 -23.91
CA GLY A 691 26.99 10.45 -23.81
C GLY A 691 27.23 11.73 -23.02
N ASP A 692 26.37 12.72 -23.25
CA ASP A 692 26.32 13.98 -22.49
C ASP A 692 25.80 13.76 -21.07
N TYR A 693 25.07 12.66 -20.85
CA TYR A 693 24.64 12.16 -19.54
C TYR A 693 25.20 10.76 -19.26
N ILE A 694 25.57 10.52 -18.00
CA ILE A 694 25.96 9.20 -17.48
C ILE A 694 24.87 8.78 -16.49
N LEU A 695 24.30 7.59 -16.69
CA LEU A 695 23.30 7.03 -15.80
C LEU A 695 23.82 5.72 -15.19
N PHE A 696 23.99 5.67 -13.87
CA PHE A 696 24.31 4.43 -13.16
C PHE A 696 23.03 3.70 -12.79
N LEU A 697 22.91 2.43 -13.21
CA LEU A 697 21.74 1.59 -12.95
C LEU A 697 22.18 0.22 -12.43
N ASN A 698 21.71 -0.18 -11.25
CA ASN A 698 22.02 -1.50 -10.69
C ASN A 698 21.48 -2.64 -11.56
N ASN A 699 22.20 -3.76 -11.62
CA ASN A 699 21.81 -4.91 -12.43
C ASN A 699 20.66 -5.75 -11.84
N ASP A 700 20.30 -5.55 -10.57
CA ASP A 700 19.15 -6.14 -9.88
C ASP A 700 17.91 -5.21 -9.92
N THR A 701 17.68 -4.57 -11.08
CA THR A 701 16.55 -3.67 -11.36
C THR A 701 15.68 -4.13 -12.55
N VAL A 702 14.45 -3.62 -12.59
CA VAL A 702 13.56 -3.60 -13.77
C VAL A 702 13.03 -2.19 -13.91
N VAL A 703 13.25 -1.57 -15.07
CA VAL A 703 12.81 -0.21 -15.38
C VAL A 703 11.40 -0.21 -15.98
N HIS A 704 10.63 0.86 -15.74
CA HIS A 704 9.26 1.04 -16.24
C HIS A 704 9.22 1.95 -17.46
N GLU A 705 8.05 2.06 -18.10
CA GLU A 705 7.88 2.92 -19.28
C GLU A 705 8.20 4.39 -18.97
N ASN A 706 8.70 5.14 -19.96
CA ASN A 706 9.11 6.55 -19.88
C ASN A 706 10.24 6.90 -18.88
N TRP A 707 10.79 5.94 -18.13
CA TRP A 707 11.71 6.24 -17.02
C TRP A 707 12.93 7.09 -17.43
N LEU A 708 13.56 6.77 -18.56
CA LEU A 708 14.75 7.46 -19.05
C LEU A 708 14.39 8.83 -19.62
N GLN A 709 13.30 8.92 -20.39
CA GLN A 709 12.82 10.18 -20.96
C GLN A 709 12.46 11.19 -19.88
N SER A 710 11.79 10.77 -18.79
CA SER A 710 11.44 11.68 -17.69
C SER A 710 12.65 12.23 -16.94
N LEU A 711 13.75 11.47 -16.84
CA LEU A 711 15.02 11.97 -16.30
C LEU A 711 15.68 12.94 -17.29
N LEU A 712 15.67 12.62 -18.58
CA LEU A 712 16.29 13.41 -19.64
C LEU A 712 15.61 14.78 -19.80
N SER A 713 14.28 14.81 -19.96
CA SER A 713 13.48 16.03 -20.02
C SER A 713 13.78 16.95 -18.84
N LEU A 714 13.76 16.42 -17.61
CA LEU A 714 14.07 17.20 -16.41
C LEU A 714 15.49 17.80 -16.41
N MET A 715 16.47 17.12 -17.00
CA MET A 715 17.84 17.64 -17.10
C MET A 715 18.02 18.61 -18.28
N GLU A 716 17.32 18.46 -19.39
CA GLU A 716 17.33 19.45 -20.48
C GLU A 716 16.60 20.74 -20.10
N GLU A 717 15.40 20.63 -19.53
CA GLU A 717 14.56 21.76 -19.12
C GLU A 717 15.14 22.54 -17.93
N ASN A 718 15.93 21.90 -17.06
CA ASN A 718 16.60 22.56 -15.94
C ASN A 718 18.15 22.47 -16.05
N PRO A 719 18.81 23.49 -16.62
CA PRO A 719 20.27 23.60 -16.65
C PRO A 719 20.96 23.54 -15.28
N LYS A 720 20.28 23.89 -14.18
CA LYS A 720 20.80 23.77 -12.81
C LYS A 720 20.68 22.36 -12.25
N CYS A 721 19.89 21.47 -12.84
CA CYS A 721 19.91 20.06 -12.48
C CYS A 721 21.26 19.46 -12.87
N GLY A 722 22.08 19.12 -11.87
CA GLY A 722 23.37 18.45 -12.08
C GLY A 722 23.24 16.94 -12.01
N MET A 723 22.32 16.46 -11.16
CA MET A 723 22.05 15.04 -10.90
C MET A 723 20.55 14.82 -10.70
N ALA A 724 20.00 13.79 -11.32
CA ALA A 724 18.59 13.39 -11.23
C ALA A 724 18.45 11.92 -10.82
N GLY A 725 17.32 11.55 -10.20
CA GLY A 725 17.11 10.21 -9.67
C GLY A 725 15.68 9.71 -9.69
N SER A 726 15.54 8.40 -9.82
CA SER A 726 14.27 7.69 -10.01
C SER A 726 13.52 7.41 -8.71
N LYS A 727 12.20 7.29 -8.80
CA LYS A 727 11.34 6.62 -7.82
C LYS A 727 11.66 5.14 -7.76
N LEU A 728 12.11 4.68 -6.59
CA LEU A 728 12.40 3.27 -6.37
C LEU A 728 11.21 2.60 -5.71
N ILE A 729 10.77 1.46 -6.25
CA ILE A 729 9.74 0.61 -5.65
C ILE A 729 10.26 -0.81 -5.41
N PHE A 730 9.75 -1.47 -4.38
CA PHE A 730 10.03 -2.88 -4.15
C PHE A 730 9.33 -3.76 -5.18
N ALA A 731 9.81 -4.99 -5.33
CA ALA A 731 9.14 -6.02 -6.11
C ALA A 731 7.70 -6.29 -5.64
N ASP A 732 7.32 -5.97 -4.40
CA ASP A 732 5.96 -6.11 -3.88
C ASP A 732 5.03 -4.90 -4.16
N GLY A 733 5.53 -3.88 -4.85
CA GLY A 733 4.77 -2.69 -5.24
C GLY A 733 4.77 -1.55 -4.19
N ARG A 734 5.37 -1.73 -3.01
CA ARG A 734 5.52 -0.63 -2.04
C ARG A 734 6.67 0.30 -2.40
N LEU A 735 6.58 1.55 -1.95
CA LEU A 735 7.63 2.54 -2.15
C LEU A 735 8.93 2.13 -1.42
N GLN A 736 10.06 2.21 -2.10
CA GLN A 736 11.40 2.00 -1.52
C GLN A 736 12.10 3.33 -1.23
N GLU A 737 11.97 4.31 -2.13
CA GLU A 737 12.56 5.64 -1.99
C GLU A 737 11.87 6.67 -2.90
N ALA A 738 11.48 7.81 -2.32
CA ALA A 738 11.04 9.03 -3.01
C ALA A 738 12.01 10.19 -2.75
N GLY A 739 13.30 9.94 -3.01
CA GLY A 739 14.42 10.78 -2.58
C GLY A 739 14.97 10.42 -1.20
N GLY A 740 16.21 10.82 -0.94
CA GLY A 740 16.88 10.63 0.34
C GLY A 740 17.00 11.93 1.16
N ILE A 741 16.77 11.84 2.47
CA ILE A 741 17.04 12.88 3.47
C ILE A 741 18.34 12.53 4.19
N VAL A 742 19.21 13.51 4.42
CA VAL A 742 20.37 13.38 5.32
C VAL A 742 20.21 14.33 6.50
N TRP A 743 20.43 13.81 7.69
CA TRP A 743 20.31 14.55 8.95
C TRP A 743 21.65 15.11 9.40
N ASN A 744 21.65 16.05 10.33
CA ASN A 744 22.87 16.78 10.72
C ASN A 744 23.94 15.95 11.47
N ASP A 745 23.64 14.72 11.91
CA ASP A 745 24.61 13.72 12.39
C ASP A 745 25.18 12.84 11.26
N GLY A 746 24.71 13.04 10.03
CA GLY A 746 25.00 12.20 8.86
C GLY A 746 24.20 10.90 8.79
N SER A 747 23.15 10.69 9.59
CA SER A 747 22.17 9.61 9.33
C SER A 747 21.40 9.93 8.05
N ALA A 748 20.91 8.89 7.38
CA ALA A 748 20.25 9.01 6.09
C ALA A 748 18.95 8.20 6.10
N TRP A 749 17.91 8.73 5.44
CA TRP A 749 16.59 8.13 5.37
C TRP A 749 16.07 8.16 3.94
N ASN A 750 15.84 6.97 3.38
CA ASN A 750 15.12 6.79 2.12
C ASN A 750 13.64 7.18 2.37
N TYR A 751 13.22 8.33 1.86
CA TYR A 751 11.92 8.93 2.17
C TYR A 751 10.78 8.06 1.61
N GLY A 752 9.70 7.92 2.39
CA GLY A 752 8.51 7.13 2.01
C GLY A 752 8.67 5.60 2.01
N ARG A 753 9.80 5.05 2.47
CA ARG A 753 10.04 3.59 2.46
C ARG A 753 8.91 2.80 3.16
N LEU A 754 8.42 1.76 2.48
CA LEU A 754 7.27 0.88 2.82
C LEU A 754 5.87 1.51 2.69
N GLN A 755 5.74 2.79 2.29
CA GLN A 755 4.45 3.46 2.10
C GLN A 755 3.87 3.19 0.69
N ASP A 756 2.66 3.71 0.44
CA ASP A 756 2.03 3.62 -0.89
C ASP A 756 2.69 4.64 -1.85
N PRO A 757 3.23 4.20 -3.00
CA PRO A 757 3.86 5.10 -3.96
C PRO A 757 2.90 6.11 -4.60
N GLU A 758 1.58 5.91 -4.54
CA GLU A 758 0.60 6.80 -5.17
C GLU A 758 0.22 8.05 -4.35
N ASN A 759 0.66 8.13 -3.08
CA ASN A 759 0.44 9.34 -2.27
C ASN A 759 1.04 10.58 -2.96
N SER A 760 0.28 11.69 -2.98
CA SER A 760 0.68 12.91 -3.72
C SER A 760 2.05 13.46 -3.31
N GLU A 761 2.43 13.29 -2.05
CA GLU A 761 3.72 13.74 -1.50
C GLU A 761 4.96 13.08 -2.14
N PHE A 762 4.78 11.95 -2.84
CA PHE A 762 5.82 11.21 -3.56
C PHE A 762 5.72 11.38 -5.09
N ASN A 763 4.88 12.29 -5.58
CA ASN A 763 4.52 12.39 -6.99
C ASN A 763 4.80 13.76 -7.65
N TYR A 764 5.58 14.65 -7.00
CA TYR A 764 6.11 15.87 -7.61
C TYR A 764 7.64 15.89 -7.66
N VAL A 765 8.19 16.65 -8.61
CA VAL A 765 9.65 16.87 -8.76
C VAL A 765 10.16 17.73 -7.61
N LYS A 766 11.25 17.32 -6.95
CA LYS A 766 11.79 18.09 -5.80
C LYS A 766 13.29 17.95 -5.61
N GLU A 767 13.88 18.95 -4.93
CA GLU A 767 15.28 18.91 -4.51
C GLU A 767 15.47 17.99 -3.30
N VAL A 768 16.49 17.14 -3.31
CA VAL A 768 16.72 16.15 -2.25
C VAL A 768 18.20 16.11 -1.80
N ASP A 769 18.46 15.51 -0.64
CA ASP A 769 19.82 15.45 -0.08
C ASP A 769 20.69 14.39 -0.76
N TYR A 770 20.09 13.31 -1.24
CA TYR A 770 20.72 12.34 -2.15
C TYR A 770 19.66 11.52 -2.88
N ILE A 771 20.13 10.72 -3.83
CA ILE A 771 19.40 9.60 -4.44
C ILE A 771 20.28 8.36 -4.23
N SER A 772 19.69 7.23 -3.87
CA SER A 772 20.40 5.95 -3.81
C SER A 772 21.07 5.61 -5.15
N GLY A 773 22.31 5.10 -5.11
CA GLY A 773 23.11 4.71 -6.28
C GLY A 773 22.54 3.58 -7.16
N CYS A 774 21.28 3.20 -6.96
CA CYS A 774 20.53 2.24 -7.75
C CYS A 774 20.11 2.76 -9.12
N SER A 775 19.78 4.05 -9.25
CA SER A 775 19.32 4.68 -10.49
C SER A 775 19.53 6.21 -10.40
N ILE A 776 20.69 6.65 -10.89
CA ILE A 776 21.13 8.06 -10.82
C ILE A 776 21.71 8.52 -12.16
N MET A 777 21.25 9.65 -12.66
CA MET A 777 21.77 10.31 -13.86
C MET A 777 22.52 11.59 -13.49
N ILE A 778 23.66 11.83 -14.13
CA ILE A 778 24.52 13.01 -13.92
C ILE A 778 25.07 13.51 -15.26
N ARG A 779 25.25 14.84 -15.40
CA ARG A 779 25.90 15.41 -16.59
C ARG A 779 27.34 14.89 -16.71
N ALA A 780 27.72 14.37 -17.88
CA ALA A 780 29.05 13.80 -18.11
C ALA A 780 30.18 14.82 -17.90
N GLN A 781 29.94 16.10 -18.19
CA GLN A 781 30.89 17.18 -17.91
C GLN A 781 31.07 17.40 -16.39
N LEU A 782 29.98 17.38 -15.62
CA LEU A 782 30.02 17.52 -14.16
C LEU A 782 30.68 16.30 -13.51
N TRP A 783 30.37 15.09 -13.97
CA TRP A 783 31.05 13.86 -13.52
C TRP A 783 32.58 13.96 -13.70
N LYS A 784 33.04 14.42 -14.87
CA LYS A 784 34.47 14.66 -15.16
C LYS A 784 35.07 15.76 -14.28
N GLN A 785 34.34 16.83 -14.00
CA GLN A 785 34.76 17.91 -13.10
C GLN A 785 34.91 17.45 -11.64
N LEU A 786 34.01 16.58 -11.16
CA LEU A 786 34.03 16.06 -9.78
C LEU A 786 35.03 14.92 -9.59
N GLY A 787 35.49 14.27 -10.67
CA GLY A 787 36.40 13.12 -10.61
C GLY A 787 35.71 11.78 -10.31
N GLY A 788 34.41 11.69 -10.55
CA GLY A 788 33.59 10.51 -10.29
C GLY A 788 33.28 10.26 -8.82
N PHE A 789 33.00 9.00 -8.45
CA PHE A 789 32.80 8.63 -7.05
C PHE A 789 34.10 8.72 -6.24
N ASP A 790 34.02 9.29 -5.05
CA ASP A 790 35.17 9.50 -4.19
C ASP A 790 35.67 8.20 -3.55
N GLU A 791 36.89 7.77 -3.92
CA GLU A 791 37.47 6.51 -3.46
C GLU A 791 37.64 6.41 -1.93
N ARG A 792 37.50 7.49 -1.15
CA ARG A 792 37.39 7.41 0.32
C ARG A 792 36.29 6.47 0.78
N PHE A 793 35.23 6.28 -0.02
CA PHE A 793 34.09 5.43 0.28
C PHE A 793 34.22 4.00 -0.28
N ALA A 794 35.33 3.66 -0.95
CA ALA A 794 35.54 2.31 -1.46
C ALA A 794 35.48 1.27 -0.32
N PRO A 795 34.82 0.11 -0.52
CA PRO A 795 34.30 -0.40 -1.79
C PRO A 795 32.87 0.03 -2.20
N ALA A 796 32.04 0.45 -1.24
CA ALA A 796 30.62 0.79 -1.43
C ALA A 796 30.01 1.43 -0.16
N TYR A 797 28.80 1.99 -0.31
CA TYR A 797 28.02 2.79 0.64
C TYR A 797 28.56 4.20 0.93
N CYS A 798 27.64 5.17 0.80
CA CYS A 798 27.83 6.62 0.94
C CYS A 798 28.53 7.33 -0.24
N GLU A 799 28.99 6.63 -1.29
CA GLU A 799 29.48 7.26 -2.53
C GLU A 799 28.40 8.06 -3.28
N ASP A 800 27.16 7.59 -3.24
CA ASP A 800 25.98 8.22 -3.84
C ASP A 800 25.57 9.49 -3.10
N SER A 801 25.51 9.38 -1.76
CA SER A 801 25.31 10.50 -0.84
C SER A 801 26.41 11.53 -1.00
N ASP A 802 27.67 11.10 -1.03
CA ASP A 802 28.81 11.99 -1.19
C ASP A 802 28.81 12.72 -2.54
N LEU A 803 28.52 12.02 -3.64
CA LEU A 803 28.37 12.62 -4.97
C LEU A 803 27.29 13.69 -4.96
N ALA A 804 26.13 13.45 -4.34
CA ALA A 804 25.06 14.44 -4.24
C ALA A 804 25.50 15.71 -3.46
N PHE A 805 26.28 15.57 -2.39
CA PHE A 805 26.88 16.72 -1.69
C PHE A 805 27.92 17.44 -2.56
N GLN A 806 28.72 16.73 -3.36
CA GLN A 806 29.67 17.33 -4.30
C GLN A 806 28.98 18.10 -5.44
N VAL A 807 27.91 17.56 -6.01
CA VAL A 807 27.06 18.22 -7.02
C VAL A 807 26.50 19.54 -6.47
N ARG A 808 25.99 19.55 -5.23
CA ARG A 808 25.55 20.78 -4.56
C ARG A 808 26.68 21.75 -4.27
N ALA A 809 27.85 21.27 -3.84
CA ALA A 809 29.01 22.11 -3.61
C ALA A 809 29.55 22.76 -4.90
N ALA A 810 29.30 22.15 -6.07
CA ALA A 810 29.57 22.73 -7.39
C ALA A 810 28.49 23.72 -7.87
N GLY A 811 27.44 23.98 -7.09
CA GLY A 811 26.37 24.94 -7.41
C GLY A 811 25.17 24.36 -8.16
N TYR A 812 25.09 23.04 -8.32
CA TYR A 812 23.99 22.35 -9.01
C TYR A 812 22.95 21.78 -8.05
N GLN A 813 21.73 21.55 -8.54
CA GLN A 813 20.66 20.86 -7.85
C GLN A 813 20.78 19.33 -8.00
N VAL A 814 20.27 18.61 -7.01
CA VAL A 814 20.05 17.16 -7.01
C VAL A 814 18.54 16.95 -6.94
N LEU A 815 17.94 16.41 -8.01
CA LEU A 815 16.49 16.32 -8.17
C LEU A 815 15.97 14.88 -8.13
N TYR A 816 14.79 14.73 -7.54
CA TYR A 816 13.96 13.54 -7.60
C TYR A 816 12.93 13.67 -8.73
N GLN A 817 12.82 12.64 -9.57
CA GLN A 817 11.86 12.56 -10.69
C GLN A 817 10.86 11.43 -10.46
N PRO A 818 9.63 11.72 -9.97
CA PRO A 818 8.62 10.70 -9.67
C PRO A 818 8.11 9.90 -10.88
N LEU A 819 8.12 10.49 -12.09
CA LEU A 819 7.71 9.79 -13.32
C LEU A 819 8.74 8.74 -13.77
N SER A 820 9.97 8.83 -13.27
CA SER A 820 10.98 7.80 -13.52
C SER A 820 10.87 6.70 -12.47
N VAL A 821 10.23 5.58 -12.82
CA VAL A 821 9.97 4.48 -11.88
C VAL A 821 10.88 3.28 -12.16
N VAL A 822 11.51 2.76 -11.12
CA VAL A 822 12.39 1.58 -11.17
C VAL A 822 12.05 0.61 -10.05
N THR A 823 11.78 -0.65 -10.39
CA THR A 823 11.66 -1.74 -9.41
C THR A 823 13.04 -2.29 -9.08
N HIS A 824 13.37 -2.41 -7.78
CA HIS A 824 14.69 -2.86 -7.32
C HIS A 824 14.57 -4.07 -6.37
N TYR A 825 15.34 -5.11 -6.66
CA TYR A 825 15.33 -6.38 -5.91
C TYR A 825 16.39 -6.37 -4.78
N GLU A 826 16.21 -5.45 -3.82
CA GLU A 826 17.22 -5.12 -2.79
C GLU A 826 17.85 -6.35 -2.09
N GLY A 827 19.19 -6.41 -2.09
CA GLY A 827 19.97 -7.38 -1.32
C GLY A 827 20.47 -8.61 -2.10
N VAL A 828 20.09 -8.75 -3.37
CA VAL A 828 20.56 -9.81 -4.28
C VAL A 828 22.06 -9.70 -4.61
N SER A 829 22.55 -8.46 -4.76
CA SER A 829 23.94 -8.12 -5.10
C SER A 829 24.90 -8.15 -3.91
N ASN A 830 24.46 -7.75 -2.71
CA ASN A 830 25.37 -7.43 -1.58
C ASN A 830 25.20 -8.27 -0.29
N GLY A 831 24.20 -9.16 -0.23
CA GLY A 831 24.01 -10.08 0.91
C GLY A 831 23.38 -9.47 2.18
N THR A 832 23.05 -10.33 3.14
CA THR A 832 22.19 -10.01 4.30
C THR A 832 22.89 -10.04 5.66
N ASP A 833 24.17 -10.39 5.74
CA ASP A 833 24.92 -10.37 7.00
C ASP A 833 25.49 -8.96 7.27
N VAL A 834 25.36 -8.52 8.53
CA VAL A 834 25.88 -7.24 9.04
C VAL A 834 27.10 -7.47 9.95
N ALA A 835 27.33 -8.70 10.39
CA ALA A 835 28.51 -9.11 11.16
C ALA A 835 29.71 -9.50 10.26
N SER A 836 29.49 -9.73 8.96
CA SER A 836 30.54 -9.93 7.97
C SER A 836 30.07 -9.53 6.55
N GLY A 837 30.95 -8.96 5.73
CA GLY A 837 30.65 -8.60 4.33
C GLY A 837 30.65 -7.09 4.05
N GLN A 838 30.12 -6.68 2.89
CA GLN A 838 30.19 -5.27 2.45
C GLN A 838 29.38 -4.32 3.34
N LYS A 839 28.31 -4.76 4.01
CA LYS A 839 27.46 -3.89 4.85
C LYS A 839 28.19 -3.31 6.07
N GLN A 840 29.32 -3.87 6.51
CA GLN A 840 30.16 -3.23 7.54
C GLN A 840 30.65 -1.84 7.11
N TYR A 841 30.84 -1.61 5.80
CA TYR A 841 31.27 -0.31 5.29
C TYR A 841 30.21 0.77 5.49
N GLN A 842 28.92 0.47 5.64
CA GLN A 842 27.88 1.48 5.96
C GLN A 842 28.23 2.26 7.24
N ILE A 843 28.62 1.56 8.32
CA ILE A 843 28.97 2.19 9.60
C ILE A 843 30.28 2.98 9.50
N VAL A 844 31.26 2.48 8.75
CA VAL A 844 32.57 3.12 8.58
C VAL A 844 32.46 4.35 7.68
N ASN A 845 31.72 4.25 6.58
CA ASN A 845 31.57 5.30 5.58
C ASN A 845 30.59 6.38 6.03
N LYS A 846 29.54 6.08 6.80
CA LYS A 846 28.72 7.10 7.47
C LYS A 846 29.59 8.06 8.29
N LYS A 847 30.58 7.55 9.04
CA LYS A 847 31.52 8.39 9.80
C LYS A 847 32.38 9.26 8.89
N LYS A 848 32.94 8.70 7.80
CA LYS A 848 33.72 9.47 6.82
C LYS A 848 32.87 10.57 6.15
N LEU A 849 31.61 10.28 5.81
CA LEU A 849 30.68 11.21 5.20
C LEU A 849 30.38 12.38 6.16
N PHE A 850 30.05 12.06 7.42
CA PHE A 850 29.87 13.05 8.47
C PHE A 850 31.15 13.89 8.68
N GLU A 851 32.33 13.27 8.77
CA GLU A 851 33.60 13.99 8.96
C GLU A 851 33.92 14.92 7.76
N LYS A 852 33.68 14.47 6.52
CA LYS A 852 33.89 15.26 5.30
C LYS A 852 32.93 16.45 5.21
N TRP A 853 31.66 16.25 5.55
CA TRP A 853 30.59 17.24 5.33
C TRP A 853 30.07 17.92 6.60
N LYS A 854 30.71 17.70 7.76
CA LYS A 854 30.27 18.16 9.09
C LYS A 854 29.75 19.60 9.10
N ASN A 855 30.51 20.53 8.53
CA ASN A 855 30.16 21.95 8.51
C ASN A 855 28.92 22.27 7.65
N VAL A 856 28.65 21.48 6.60
CA VAL A 856 27.45 21.61 5.77
C VAL A 856 26.26 20.96 6.48
N LEU A 857 26.43 19.74 6.99
CA LEU A 857 25.42 19.01 7.77
C LEU A 857 24.92 19.83 8.96
N GLN A 858 25.83 20.37 9.78
CA GLN A 858 25.48 21.17 10.96
C GLN A 858 24.87 22.55 10.64
N LYS A 859 25.04 23.06 9.41
CA LYS A 859 24.56 24.39 8.98
C LYS A 859 23.26 24.32 8.18
N GLU A 860 23.04 23.25 7.41
CA GLU A 860 22.00 23.21 6.38
C GLU A 860 20.99 22.06 6.54
N HIS A 861 21.22 21.13 7.47
CA HIS A 861 20.34 19.98 7.71
C HIS A 861 19.74 20.02 9.13
N PHE A 862 18.53 19.49 9.27
CA PHE A 862 17.84 19.38 10.56
C PHE A 862 18.39 18.20 11.39
N LYS A 863 18.00 18.10 12.66
CA LYS A 863 18.23 16.87 13.45
C LYS A 863 17.31 15.76 12.96
N GLU A 864 17.69 14.52 13.22
CA GLU A 864 16.91 13.34 12.86
C GLU A 864 15.45 13.44 13.33
N GLY A 865 14.51 13.39 12.38
CA GLY A 865 13.08 13.49 12.60
C GLY A 865 12.50 14.91 12.74
N GLU A 866 13.32 15.95 12.86
CA GLU A 866 12.85 17.35 12.98
C GLU A 866 12.49 17.94 11.60
N ASN A 867 11.33 18.61 11.49
CA ASN A 867 10.88 19.33 10.29
C ASN A 867 10.92 18.49 8.98
N VAL A 868 10.46 17.23 9.02
CA VAL A 868 10.40 16.32 7.86
C VAL A 868 9.79 16.98 6.62
N PHE A 869 8.71 17.75 6.80
CA PHE A 869 8.05 18.56 5.76
C PHE A 869 9.02 19.45 4.97
N ARG A 870 9.97 20.12 5.63
CA ARG A 870 11.00 20.95 4.98
C ARG A 870 12.24 20.16 4.55
N ALA A 871 12.54 19.06 5.24
CA ALA A 871 13.71 18.23 4.99
C ALA A 871 13.58 17.44 3.66
N ARG A 872 12.40 16.86 3.39
CA ARG A 872 12.11 15.99 2.24
C ARG A 872 12.26 16.64 0.86
N GLU A 873 12.33 17.97 0.82
CA GLU A 873 12.35 18.79 -0.40
C GLU A 873 13.33 19.98 -0.33
N ARG A 874 14.22 19.96 0.68
CA ARG A 874 15.21 21.02 0.99
C ARG A 874 14.63 22.44 1.05
N SER A 875 13.36 22.59 1.45
CA SER A 875 12.66 23.88 1.49
C SER A 875 12.91 24.72 2.75
N ALA A 876 13.89 24.37 3.59
CA ALA A 876 14.25 25.08 4.83
C ALA A 876 14.55 26.59 4.68
N LYS A 877 14.81 27.08 3.46
CA LYS A 877 15.05 28.49 3.12
C LYS A 877 14.01 29.06 2.13
N LYS A 878 13.00 28.28 1.76
CA LYS A 878 11.96 28.63 0.79
C LYS A 878 10.66 28.96 1.54
N PRO A 879 10.07 30.15 1.41
CA PRO A 879 8.76 30.43 1.97
C PRO A 879 7.72 29.48 1.36
N CYS A 880 6.87 28.90 2.21
CA CYS A 880 5.77 28.03 1.81
C CYS A 880 4.54 28.87 1.45
N LEU A 881 3.94 28.55 0.32
CA LEU A 881 2.71 29.16 -0.15
C LEU A 881 1.67 28.06 -0.38
N LEU A 882 0.58 28.13 0.38
CA LEU A 882 -0.60 27.30 0.17
C LEU A 882 -1.59 28.04 -0.73
N MET A 883 -1.75 27.59 -1.97
CA MET A 883 -2.76 28.11 -2.89
C MET A 883 -3.99 27.20 -2.94
N VAL A 884 -5.19 27.80 -3.01
CA VAL A 884 -6.46 27.08 -3.09
C VAL A 884 -7.29 27.64 -4.25
N ASP A 885 -7.79 26.79 -5.15
CA ASP A 885 -8.79 27.14 -6.17
C ASP A 885 -9.83 26.01 -6.33
N HIS A 886 -10.88 26.24 -7.10
CA HIS A 886 -12.01 25.32 -7.32
C HIS A 886 -11.57 23.92 -7.79
N TYR A 887 -10.58 23.85 -8.69
CA TYR A 887 -10.03 22.62 -9.25
C TYR A 887 -8.59 22.84 -9.75
N VAL A 888 -7.91 21.78 -10.19
CA VAL A 888 -6.56 21.88 -10.78
C VAL A 888 -6.64 22.69 -12.08
N PRO A 889 -5.95 23.85 -12.22
CA PRO A 889 -6.25 24.81 -13.27
C PRO A 889 -6.12 24.26 -14.69
N THR A 890 -7.24 24.24 -15.41
CA THR A 890 -7.33 23.92 -16.84
C THR A 890 -6.95 25.16 -17.66
N TYR A 891 -5.64 25.43 -17.74
CA TYR A 891 -5.06 26.69 -18.24
C TYR A 891 -5.40 27.05 -19.69
N ASP A 892 -5.90 26.09 -20.45
CA ASP A 892 -6.32 26.14 -21.85
C ASP A 892 -7.84 26.27 -22.04
N GLN A 893 -8.66 26.14 -20.99
CA GLN A 893 -10.13 26.14 -21.09
C GLN A 893 -10.82 27.40 -20.54
N ASP A 894 -10.27 28.06 -19.52
CA ASP A 894 -10.83 29.31 -18.99
C ASP A 894 -9.78 30.31 -18.51
N ALA A 895 -10.11 31.60 -18.61
CA ALA A 895 -9.24 32.71 -18.23
C ALA A 895 -8.84 32.70 -16.75
N GLY A 896 -9.73 32.23 -15.86
CA GLY A 896 -9.46 32.14 -14.43
C GLY A 896 -8.42 31.07 -14.14
N SER A 897 -8.59 29.87 -14.70
CA SER A 897 -7.58 28.80 -14.61
C SER A 897 -6.24 29.21 -15.21
N ARG A 898 -6.25 29.89 -16.37
CA ARG A 898 -5.02 30.44 -16.98
C ARG A 898 -4.30 31.41 -16.04
N THR A 899 -5.05 32.30 -15.36
CA THR A 899 -4.48 33.21 -14.36
C THR A 899 -3.80 32.41 -13.24
N VAL A 900 -4.52 31.47 -12.60
CA VAL A 900 -4.01 30.71 -11.45
C VAL A 900 -2.77 29.90 -11.83
N PHE A 901 -2.76 29.28 -13.02
CA PHE A 901 -1.60 28.56 -13.55
C PHE A 901 -0.35 29.44 -13.71
N GLU A 902 -0.48 30.63 -14.32
CA GLU A 902 0.66 31.53 -14.47
C GLU A 902 1.15 32.10 -13.12
N TYR A 903 0.27 32.34 -12.15
CA TYR A 903 0.70 32.72 -10.79
C TYR A 903 1.38 31.57 -10.04
N LEU A 904 0.91 30.32 -10.18
CA LEU A 904 1.62 29.14 -9.65
C LEU A 904 3.05 29.05 -10.20
N LYS A 905 3.20 29.18 -11.53
CA LYS A 905 4.49 29.24 -12.24
C LYS A 905 5.35 30.42 -11.77
N LEU A 906 4.76 31.59 -11.54
CA LEU A 906 5.44 32.76 -11.02
C LEU A 906 5.98 32.53 -9.59
N PHE A 907 5.18 31.95 -8.69
CA PHE A 907 5.62 31.65 -7.32
C PHE A 907 6.76 30.62 -7.28
N VAL A 908 6.71 29.59 -8.13
CA VAL A 908 7.85 28.66 -8.31
C VAL A 908 9.10 29.41 -8.83
N LYS A 909 8.97 30.29 -9.85
CA LYS A 909 10.06 31.14 -10.36
C LYS A 909 10.62 32.08 -9.28
N MET A 910 9.78 32.57 -8.37
CA MET A 910 10.15 33.39 -7.21
C MET A 910 10.82 32.59 -6.07
N GLY A 911 10.88 31.25 -6.16
CA GLY A 911 11.56 30.38 -5.20
C GLY A 911 10.70 29.92 -4.02
N TYR A 912 9.37 29.99 -4.14
CA TYR A 912 8.44 29.48 -3.13
C TYR A 912 8.36 27.95 -3.14
N ASP A 913 8.10 27.39 -1.98
CA ASP A 913 7.66 26.00 -1.78
C ASP A 913 6.13 25.98 -1.90
N VAL A 914 5.60 25.57 -3.06
CA VAL A 914 4.19 25.76 -3.42
C VAL A 914 3.39 24.49 -3.19
N LYS A 915 2.35 24.59 -2.36
CA LYS A 915 1.37 23.54 -2.07
C LYS A 915 0.02 23.97 -2.65
N PHE A 916 -0.68 23.10 -3.35
CA PHE A 916 -1.94 23.44 -4.03
C PHE A 916 -3.09 22.52 -3.62
N ILE A 917 -4.20 23.12 -3.16
CA ILE A 917 -5.47 22.42 -2.91
C ILE A 917 -6.46 22.74 -4.03
N PRO A 918 -6.85 21.76 -4.88
CA PRO A 918 -8.10 21.83 -5.60
C PRO A 918 -9.25 21.53 -4.64
N ASP A 919 -10.25 22.42 -4.55
CA ASP A 919 -11.40 22.28 -3.64
C ASP A 919 -12.29 21.06 -3.94
N ASN A 920 -12.26 20.57 -5.19
CA ASN A 920 -12.88 19.30 -5.56
C ASN A 920 -12.01 18.06 -5.22
N PHE A 921 -10.76 18.25 -4.80
CA PHE A 921 -9.75 17.21 -4.51
C PHE A 921 -9.48 16.23 -5.66
N ASN A 922 -9.85 16.56 -6.89
CA ASN A 922 -9.70 15.66 -8.04
C ASN A 922 -8.29 15.74 -8.65
N ARG A 923 -7.80 14.59 -9.13
CA ARG A 923 -6.61 14.48 -9.97
C ARG A 923 -7.01 14.65 -11.44
N SER A 924 -7.08 15.89 -11.91
CA SER A 924 -7.36 16.19 -13.32
C SER A 924 -6.07 16.14 -14.14
N GLU A 925 -5.97 15.19 -15.06
CA GLU A 925 -4.82 15.06 -15.98
C GLU A 925 -5.12 15.69 -17.35
N PRO A 926 -4.11 16.20 -18.08
CA PRO A 926 -2.67 16.21 -17.74
C PRO A 926 -2.26 17.30 -16.72
N TYR A 927 -3.19 18.19 -16.37
CA TYR A 927 -2.91 19.41 -15.58
C TYR A 927 -2.23 19.14 -14.23
N THR A 928 -2.60 18.05 -13.54
CA THR A 928 -2.01 17.65 -12.25
C THR A 928 -0.54 17.25 -12.44
N THR A 929 -0.26 16.40 -13.43
CA THR A 929 1.12 16.05 -13.80
C THR A 929 1.94 17.29 -14.16
N THR A 930 1.37 18.23 -14.93
CA THR A 930 2.06 19.49 -15.28
C THR A 930 2.50 20.27 -14.03
N LEU A 931 1.61 20.50 -13.07
CA LEU A 931 1.97 21.18 -11.81
C LEU A 931 3.02 20.38 -11.01
N GLN A 932 2.88 19.06 -10.96
CA GLN A 932 3.81 18.18 -10.25
C GLN A 932 5.22 18.18 -10.88
N GLN A 933 5.34 18.29 -12.20
CA GLN A 933 6.63 18.44 -12.89
C GLN A 933 7.26 19.82 -12.69
N MET A 934 6.46 20.87 -12.49
CA MET A 934 6.94 22.18 -12.03
C MET A 934 7.41 22.16 -10.56
N GLY A 935 7.21 21.06 -9.84
CA GLY A 935 7.58 20.87 -8.44
C GLY A 935 6.54 21.37 -7.43
N ILE A 936 5.28 21.50 -7.84
CA ILE A 936 4.16 21.85 -6.97
C ILE A 936 3.54 20.59 -6.38
N GLU A 937 3.34 20.57 -5.07
CA GLU A 937 2.66 19.47 -4.39
C GLU A 937 1.15 19.68 -4.41
N VAL A 938 0.46 18.92 -5.26
CA VAL A 938 -1.00 18.95 -5.42
C VAL A 938 -1.66 18.00 -4.41
N LEU A 939 -2.52 18.51 -3.55
CA LEU A 939 -3.18 17.77 -2.48
C LEU A 939 -4.52 17.19 -2.97
N TYR A 940 -4.46 16.14 -3.80
CA TYR A 940 -5.62 15.45 -4.38
C TYR A 940 -5.92 14.10 -3.71
N GLY A 941 -7.16 13.62 -3.88
CA GLY A 941 -7.60 12.27 -3.55
C GLY A 941 -8.48 12.19 -2.29
N PRO A 942 -9.12 11.03 -2.05
CA PRO A 942 -10.14 10.87 -1.00
C PRO A 942 -9.65 11.20 0.41
N TRP A 943 -8.36 10.95 0.69
CA TRP A 943 -7.78 11.27 1.99
C TRP A 943 -7.79 12.78 2.24
N TYR A 944 -7.26 13.60 1.32
CA TYR A 944 -7.26 15.06 1.48
C TYR A 944 -8.67 15.66 1.48
N ALA A 945 -9.59 15.12 0.67
CA ALA A 945 -11.00 15.54 0.69
C ALA A 945 -11.65 15.43 2.09
N GLN A 946 -11.19 14.48 2.90
CA GLN A 946 -11.64 14.27 4.28
C GLN A 946 -10.74 14.92 5.34
N HIS A 947 -9.43 15.08 5.08
CA HIS A 947 -8.41 15.40 6.08
C HIS A 947 -7.57 16.67 5.78
N TRP A 948 -8.00 17.54 4.86
CA TRP A 948 -7.23 18.76 4.53
C TRP A 948 -7.05 19.70 5.72
N LYS A 949 -7.97 19.70 6.69
CA LYS A 949 -7.87 20.55 7.90
C LYS A 949 -6.79 20.05 8.85
N GLU A 950 -6.71 18.74 9.00
CA GLU A 950 -5.72 18.00 9.76
C GLU A 950 -4.33 18.24 9.17
N TRP A 951 -4.19 18.06 7.84
CA TRP A 951 -2.95 18.38 7.13
C TRP A 951 -2.54 19.86 7.31
N VAL A 952 -3.48 20.80 7.24
CA VAL A 952 -3.19 22.22 7.52
C VAL A 952 -2.76 22.42 8.98
N LEU A 953 -3.40 21.78 9.96
CA LEU A 953 -3.05 21.90 11.38
C LEU A 953 -1.64 21.38 11.68
N GLU A 954 -1.28 20.24 11.10
CA GLU A 954 0.06 19.64 11.20
C GLU A 954 1.14 20.56 10.62
N ASN A 955 0.83 21.25 9.51
CA ASN A 955 1.76 22.09 8.76
C ASN A 955 1.58 23.60 9.02
N ALA A 956 0.71 24.02 9.94
CA ALA A 956 0.30 25.42 10.12
C ALA A 956 1.45 26.39 10.45
N ARG A 957 2.51 25.89 11.11
CA ARG A 957 3.74 26.64 11.42
C ARG A 957 4.72 26.74 10.25
N GLN A 958 4.52 25.93 9.22
CA GLN A 958 5.35 25.87 8.01
C GLN A 958 4.72 26.65 6.86
N ILE A 959 3.46 27.07 6.96
CA ILE A 959 2.76 27.85 5.93
C ILE A 959 2.93 29.34 6.26
N GLU A 960 3.78 30.04 5.51
CA GLU A 960 3.98 31.49 5.68
C GLU A 960 2.96 32.32 4.86
N TYR A 961 2.48 31.79 3.73
CA TYR A 961 1.55 32.47 2.85
C TYR A 961 0.36 31.58 2.45
N VAL A 962 -0.81 32.19 2.34
CA VAL A 962 -2.01 31.56 1.80
C VAL A 962 -2.53 32.42 0.63
N PHE A 963 -2.86 31.78 -0.49
CA PHE A 963 -3.47 32.43 -1.65
C PHE A 963 -4.81 31.77 -1.97
N LEU A 964 -5.91 32.43 -1.62
CA LEU A 964 -7.27 31.92 -1.86
C LEU A 964 -7.85 32.55 -3.13
N ASN A 965 -8.35 31.71 -4.03
CA ASN A 965 -9.01 32.14 -5.27
C ASN A 965 -10.53 32.02 -5.15
N ARG A 966 -11.27 32.90 -5.83
CA ARG A 966 -12.73 32.91 -6.07
C ARG A 966 -13.60 33.01 -4.80
N PRO A 967 -14.68 33.82 -4.79
CA PRO A 967 -15.48 34.02 -3.57
C PRO A 967 -16.14 32.74 -3.04
N HIS A 968 -16.71 31.92 -3.92
CA HIS A 968 -17.44 30.70 -3.55
C HIS A 968 -16.55 29.56 -3.00
N ILE A 969 -15.24 29.62 -3.25
CA ILE A 969 -14.25 28.70 -2.69
C ILE A 969 -13.68 29.29 -1.40
N SER A 970 -13.18 30.53 -1.47
CA SER A 970 -12.48 31.21 -0.38
C SER A 970 -13.25 31.24 0.95
N VAL A 971 -14.58 31.36 0.91
CA VAL A 971 -15.45 31.31 2.12
C VAL A 971 -15.32 30.02 2.93
N LYS A 972 -14.95 28.90 2.30
CA LYS A 972 -14.82 27.59 2.97
C LYS A 972 -13.53 27.49 3.80
N TYR A 973 -12.51 28.26 3.44
CA TYR A 973 -11.14 28.14 3.96
C TYR A 973 -10.73 29.28 4.89
N ILE A 974 -11.09 30.53 4.56
CA ILE A 974 -10.44 31.72 5.14
C ILE A 974 -10.54 31.81 6.67
N ASP A 975 -11.70 31.50 7.27
CA ASP A 975 -11.90 31.61 8.72
C ASP A 975 -11.08 30.55 9.47
N PHE A 976 -11.02 29.34 8.94
CA PHE A 976 -10.20 28.27 9.50
C PHE A 976 -8.71 28.59 9.37
N LEU A 977 -8.25 29.04 8.19
CA LEU A 977 -6.85 29.38 7.96
C LEU A 977 -6.38 30.56 8.83
N ARG A 978 -7.20 31.61 9.02
CA ARG A 978 -6.90 32.69 9.98
C ARG A 978 -6.86 32.23 11.43
N GLN A 979 -7.64 31.21 11.79
CA GLN A 979 -7.68 30.69 13.16
C GLN A 979 -6.44 29.84 13.50
N VAL A 980 -5.94 29.05 12.53
CA VAL A 980 -4.92 28.04 12.80
C VAL A 980 -3.51 28.41 12.32
N THR A 981 -3.38 29.29 11.33
CA THR A 981 -2.08 29.73 10.79
C THR A 981 -1.76 31.16 11.19
N SER A 982 -0.48 31.51 11.24
CA SER A 982 -0.01 32.91 11.26
C SER A 982 0.35 33.42 9.85
N ALA A 983 -0.14 32.75 8.81
CA ALA A 983 0.18 33.07 7.42
C ALA A 983 -0.42 34.41 7.00
N ARG A 984 0.26 35.13 6.09
CA ARG A 984 -0.33 36.27 5.40
C ARG A 984 -1.31 35.73 4.35
N ILE A 985 -2.59 36.09 4.48
CA ILE A 985 -3.64 35.59 3.59
C ILE A 985 -3.94 36.61 2.49
N ILE A 986 -3.72 36.20 1.25
CA ILE A 986 -4.12 36.90 0.04
C ILE A 986 -5.44 36.28 -0.47
N TYR A 987 -6.35 37.12 -0.95
CA TYR A 987 -7.59 36.71 -1.61
C TYR A 987 -7.68 37.29 -3.03
N TYR A 988 -7.80 36.47 -4.06
CA TYR A 988 -8.02 36.89 -5.45
C TYR A 988 -9.47 36.64 -5.86
N GLY A 989 -10.18 37.72 -6.22
CA GLY A 989 -11.60 37.66 -6.54
C GLY A 989 -11.94 37.10 -7.92
N HIS A 990 -11.00 37.17 -8.88
CA HIS A 990 -11.18 37.02 -10.33
C HIS A 990 -12.10 38.05 -11.00
N ASP A 991 -13.28 38.31 -10.43
CA ASP A 991 -14.16 39.41 -10.84
C ASP A 991 -15.15 39.75 -9.72
N LEU A 992 -15.62 41.01 -9.68
CA LEU A 992 -16.67 41.44 -8.74
C LEU A 992 -18.03 40.82 -9.11
N HIS A 993 -18.37 39.69 -8.48
CA HIS A 993 -19.59 38.94 -8.80
C HIS A 993 -20.85 39.79 -8.58
N PHE A 994 -20.91 40.53 -7.47
CA PHE A 994 -22.06 41.38 -7.18
C PHE A 994 -22.23 42.52 -8.21
N LEU A 995 -21.14 43.10 -8.71
CA LEU A 995 -21.17 44.17 -9.72
C LEU A 995 -21.60 43.61 -11.10
N ARG A 996 -21.15 42.40 -11.43
CA ARG A 996 -21.56 41.69 -12.65
C ARG A 996 -23.07 41.44 -12.66
N GLU A 997 -23.63 40.94 -11.56
CA GLU A 997 -25.07 40.68 -11.42
C GLU A 997 -25.90 41.98 -11.32
N GLU A 998 -25.36 43.04 -10.70
CA GLU A 998 -25.98 44.39 -10.66
C GLU A 998 -26.09 44.98 -12.08
N ARG A 999 -25.00 44.96 -12.87
CA ARG A 999 -25.02 45.37 -14.30
C ARG A 999 -25.95 44.50 -15.14
N GLN A 1000 -26.03 43.19 -14.89
CA GLN A 1000 -26.95 42.31 -15.60
C GLN A 1000 -28.41 42.64 -15.26
N TYR A 1001 -28.73 42.88 -13.99
CA TYR A 1001 -30.05 43.38 -13.56
C TYR A 1001 -30.41 44.70 -14.23
N GLU A 1002 -29.47 45.63 -14.40
CA GLU A 1002 -29.74 46.90 -15.09
C GLU A 1002 -30.23 46.70 -16.54
N ILE A 1003 -29.83 45.60 -17.20
CA ILE A 1003 -30.24 45.25 -18.56
C ILE A 1003 -31.52 44.39 -18.55
N THR A 1004 -31.51 43.25 -17.85
CA THR A 1004 -32.61 42.25 -17.91
C THR A 1004 -33.82 42.62 -17.07
N LYS A 1005 -33.62 43.46 -16.05
CA LYS A 1005 -34.60 43.82 -15.00
C LYS A 1005 -35.12 42.63 -14.17
N ASP A 1006 -34.44 41.48 -14.16
CA ASP A 1006 -34.81 40.32 -13.34
C ASP A 1006 -34.54 40.56 -11.83
N PRO A 1007 -35.57 40.63 -10.97
CA PRO A 1007 -35.39 40.86 -9.53
C PRO A 1007 -34.52 39.82 -8.81
N ALA A 1008 -34.40 38.59 -9.33
CA ALA A 1008 -33.59 37.54 -8.70
C ALA A 1008 -32.09 37.90 -8.69
N LEU A 1009 -31.61 38.56 -9.73
CA LEU A 1009 -30.23 39.05 -9.83
C LEU A 1009 -29.91 40.12 -8.79
N LEU A 1010 -30.87 40.97 -8.42
CA LEU A 1010 -30.67 42.00 -7.39
C LEU A 1010 -30.54 41.39 -5.99
N GLU A 1011 -31.31 40.34 -5.68
CA GLU A 1011 -31.19 39.59 -4.42
C GLU A 1011 -29.86 38.80 -4.37
N SER A 1012 -29.45 38.21 -5.49
CA SER A 1012 -28.19 37.47 -5.63
C SER A 1012 -26.97 38.41 -5.50
N SER A 1013 -26.97 39.55 -6.18
CA SER A 1013 -25.95 40.60 -6.07
C SER A 1013 -25.77 41.05 -4.62
N ALA A 1014 -26.86 41.30 -3.89
CA ALA A 1014 -26.78 41.67 -2.47
C ALA A 1014 -26.10 40.59 -1.59
N LYS A 1015 -26.29 39.30 -1.91
CA LYS A 1015 -25.61 38.18 -1.21
C LYS A 1015 -24.12 38.12 -1.56
N TRP A 1016 -23.76 38.21 -2.84
CA TRP A 1016 -22.35 38.26 -3.24
C TRP A 1016 -21.63 39.45 -2.63
N ARG A 1017 -22.25 40.63 -2.60
CA ARG A 1017 -21.68 41.84 -2.00
C ARG A 1017 -21.34 41.65 -0.53
N ALA A 1018 -22.18 40.94 0.22
CA ALA A 1018 -21.90 40.60 1.61
C ALA A 1018 -20.74 39.58 1.74
N ILE A 1019 -20.65 38.60 0.83
CA ILE A 1019 -19.60 37.58 0.80
C ILE A 1019 -18.24 38.20 0.42
N GLU A 1020 -18.15 38.88 -0.72
CA GLU A 1020 -16.92 39.43 -1.27
C GLU A 1020 -16.31 40.49 -0.33
N LEU A 1021 -17.11 41.43 0.19
CA LEU A 1021 -16.63 42.42 1.17
C LEU A 1021 -16.24 41.79 2.52
N SER A 1022 -16.76 40.61 2.87
CA SER A 1022 -16.34 39.86 4.06
C SER A 1022 -14.99 39.20 3.84
N LEU A 1023 -14.77 38.58 2.68
CA LEU A 1023 -13.48 38.00 2.28
C LEU A 1023 -12.37 39.05 2.22
N MET A 1024 -12.61 40.17 1.53
CA MET A 1024 -11.65 41.28 1.43
C MET A 1024 -11.21 41.83 2.79
N ARG A 1025 -12.13 41.91 3.77
CA ARG A 1025 -11.83 42.39 5.13
C ARG A 1025 -11.13 41.35 6.01
N LYS A 1026 -11.27 40.07 5.68
CA LYS A 1026 -10.60 38.97 6.38
C LYS A 1026 -9.19 38.75 5.83
N ALA A 1027 -8.97 38.95 4.54
CA ALA A 1027 -7.65 38.88 3.92
C ALA A 1027 -6.73 40.03 4.39
N ASP A 1028 -5.42 39.82 4.33
CA ASP A 1028 -4.42 40.85 4.59
C ASP A 1028 -4.15 41.73 3.36
N MET A 1029 -4.46 41.20 2.17
CA MET A 1029 -4.54 41.89 0.87
C MET A 1029 -5.57 41.19 -0.03
N ALA A 1030 -6.39 41.96 -0.74
CA ALA A 1030 -7.26 41.47 -1.82
C ALA A 1030 -6.70 41.86 -3.21
N TYR A 1031 -6.89 40.99 -4.19
CA TYR A 1031 -6.47 41.22 -5.57
C TYR A 1031 -7.65 41.09 -6.54
N TYR A 1032 -7.66 41.95 -7.57
CA TYR A 1032 -8.61 41.94 -8.68
C TYR A 1032 -7.90 42.27 -10.01
N PRO A 1033 -8.43 41.86 -11.19
CA PRO A 1033 -7.80 42.13 -12.48
C PRO A 1033 -7.58 43.61 -12.83
N SER A 1034 -8.45 44.51 -12.37
CA SER A 1034 -8.53 45.89 -12.88
C SER A 1034 -8.47 46.96 -11.79
N SER A 1035 -7.80 48.07 -12.09
CA SER A 1035 -7.82 49.29 -11.28
C SER A 1035 -9.22 49.92 -11.18
N ILE A 1036 -10.12 49.59 -12.11
CA ILE A 1036 -11.53 50.01 -12.05
C ILE A 1036 -12.27 49.26 -10.93
N GLU A 1037 -11.98 47.96 -10.74
CA GLU A 1037 -12.55 47.18 -9.65
C GLU A 1037 -11.99 47.64 -8.30
N GLU A 1038 -10.68 47.92 -8.24
CA GLU A 1038 -10.01 48.52 -7.07
C GLU A 1038 -10.69 49.85 -6.67
N ALA A 1039 -10.86 50.77 -7.63
CA ALA A 1039 -11.55 52.04 -7.39
C ALA A 1039 -13.02 51.85 -6.97
N TYR A 1040 -13.72 50.87 -7.55
CA TYR A 1040 -15.12 50.56 -7.19
C TYR A 1040 -15.23 50.01 -5.75
N ILE A 1041 -14.30 49.17 -5.32
CA ILE A 1041 -14.22 48.66 -3.94
C ILE A 1041 -13.90 49.81 -2.96
N HIS A 1042 -12.93 50.67 -3.27
CA HIS A 1042 -12.61 51.84 -2.44
C HIS A 1042 -13.78 52.83 -2.33
N ASN A 1043 -14.59 53.00 -3.38
CA ASN A 1043 -15.83 53.80 -3.32
C ASN A 1043 -16.88 53.22 -2.37
N ILE A 1044 -16.89 51.90 -2.16
CA ILE A 1044 -17.78 51.23 -1.19
C ILE A 1044 -17.19 51.26 0.24
N SER A 1045 -15.87 51.08 0.37
CA SER A 1045 -15.19 50.92 1.65
C SER A 1045 -13.70 51.28 1.51
N PRO A 1046 -13.31 52.54 1.77
CA PRO A 1046 -11.92 53.00 1.59
C PRO A 1046 -10.87 52.25 2.44
N ASP A 1047 -11.30 51.64 3.55
CA ASP A 1047 -10.43 50.90 4.46
C ASP A 1047 -10.06 49.48 3.98
N ILE A 1048 -10.66 48.98 2.88
CA ILE A 1048 -10.35 47.66 2.33
C ILE A 1048 -9.00 47.73 1.61
N ARG A 1049 -8.08 46.83 1.96
CA ARG A 1049 -6.82 46.66 1.23
C ARG A 1049 -7.06 45.85 -0.04
N VAL A 1050 -7.07 46.54 -1.17
CA VAL A 1050 -7.17 45.91 -2.49
C VAL A 1050 -6.12 46.51 -3.45
N LYS A 1051 -5.62 45.68 -4.37
CA LYS A 1051 -4.70 46.08 -5.44
C LYS A 1051 -5.07 45.41 -6.76
N ALA A 1052 -4.99 46.14 -7.87
CA ALA A 1052 -5.07 45.55 -9.21
C ALA A 1052 -3.83 44.69 -9.53
N ILE A 1053 -4.04 43.49 -10.09
CA ILE A 1053 -2.96 42.60 -10.57
C ILE A 1053 -3.22 42.18 -12.03
N PRO A 1054 -2.19 41.95 -12.86
CA PRO A 1054 -2.39 41.46 -14.21
C PRO A 1054 -2.99 40.05 -14.18
N ALA A 1055 -4.14 39.86 -14.84
CA ALA A 1055 -4.81 38.55 -14.96
C ALA A 1055 -4.15 37.61 -15.99
N TYR A 1056 -3.28 38.13 -16.85
CA TYR A 1056 -2.51 37.36 -17.81
C TYR A 1056 -1.03 37.66 -17.65
N ILE A 1057 -0.19 36.66 -17.87
CA ILE A 1057 1.27 36.80 -17.84
C ILE A 1057 1.82 36.18 -19.11
N TYR A 1058 2.64 36.93 -19.85
CA TYR A 1058 3.26 36.50 -21.10
C TYR A 1058 4.77 36.68 -21.02
N THR A 1059 5.51 35.59 -21.22
CA THR A 1059 6.99 35.58 -21.23
C THR A 1059 7.57 36.04 -22.56
N ASP A 1060 6.94 35.63 -23.67
CA ASP A 1060 7.51 35.69 -25.01
C ASP A 1060 6.56 36.45 -25.96
N VAL A 1061 6.67 37.77 -25.93
CA VAL A 1061 5.88 38.70 -26.76
C VAL A 1061 6.81 39.25 -27.86
N GLU A 1062 6.80 38.59 -29.00
CA GLU A 1062 7.49 39.05 -30.20
C GLU A 1062 6.64 40.08 -30.94
N THR A 1063 7.27 41.16 -31.42
CA THR A 1063 6.61 42.11 -32.33
C THR A 1063 6.74 41.59 -33.77
N PRO A 1064 5.64 41.25 -34.46
CA PRO A 1064 5.69 40.69 -35.80
C PRO A 1064 6.10 41.74 -36.84
N GLU A 1065 6.75 41.32 -37.93
CA GLU A 1065 6.99 42.19 -39.09
C GLU A 1065 5.66 42.48 -39.81
N TYR A 1066 5.08 43.64 -39.55
CA TYR A 1066 3.73 43.99 -40.00
C TYR A 1066 3.71 44.44 -41.47
N LYS A 1067 3.18 43.59 -42.37
CA LYS A 1067 3.12 43.84 -43.82
C LYS A 1067 1.76 43.51 -44.42
N LEU A 1068 1.10 44.47 -45.06
CA LEU A 1068 -0.20 44.30 -45.72
C LEU A 1068 -0.15 43.32 -46.90
N SER A 1069 1.02 43.09 -47.49
CA SER A 1069 1.23 42.09 -48.55
C SER A 1069 1.08 40.64 -48.08
N ARG A 1070 1.14 40.38 -46.76
CA ARG A 1070 0.92 39.06 -46.15
C ARG A 1070 -0.40 38.97 -45.37
N ARG A 1071 -1.12 40.09 -45.23
CA ARG A 1071 -2.29 40.19 -44.36
C ARG A 1071 -3.54 40.67 -45.11
N LYS A 1072 -4.68 40.04 -44.85
CA LYS A 1072 -5.97 40.35 -45.45
C LYS A 1072 -7.09 40.03 -44.46
N ASP A 1073 -8.25 40.65 -44.62
CA ASP A 1073 -9.48 40.31 -43.88
C ASP A 1073 -9.42 40.68 -42.39
N LEU A 1074 -10.58 40.57 -41.72
CA LEU A 1074 -10.81 40.97 -40.33
C LEU A 1074 -11.13 39.74 -39.49
N MET A 1075 -10.83 39.76 -38.19
CA MET A 1075 -11.19 38.67 -37.28
C MET A 1075 -11.89 39.16 -36.01
N PHE A 1076 -12.78 38.32 -35.44
CA PHE A 1076 -13.31 38.44 -34.09
C PHE A 1076 -13.12 37.10 -33.38
N ILE A 1077 -12.64 37.11 -32.14
CA ILE A 1077 -12.55 35.92 -31.28
C ILE A 1077 -13.50 36.07 -30.10
N GLY A 1078 -14.28 35.03 -29.79
CA GLY A 1078 -14.98 34.92 -28.51
C GLY A 1078 -15.78 33.63 -28.36
N GLY A 1079 -15.60 32.92 -27.24
CA GLY A 1079 -16.45 31.78 -26.89
C GLY A 1079 -17.90 32.22 -26.66
N PHE A 1080 -18.85 31.58 -27.34
CA PHE A 1080 -20.24 32.07 -27.42
C PHE A 1080 -21.13 31.65 -26.24
N GLY A 1081 -20.59 30.91 -25.27
CA GLY A 1081 -21.22 30.74 -23.95
C GLY A 1081 -21.32 32.04 -23.14
N HIS A 1082 -20.62 33.11 -23.56
CA HIS A 1082 -20.74 34.45 -22.97
C HIS A 1082 -21.64 35.34 -23.85
N THR A 1083 -22.79 35.74 -23.33
CA THR A 1083 -23.78 36.57 -24.03
C THR A 1083 -23.25 37.91 -24.62
N PRO A 1084 -22.26 38.62 -24.03
CA PRO A 1084 -21.66 39.79 -24.69
C PRO A 1084 -21.02 39.49 -26.04
N ASN A 1085 -20.51 38.26 -26.26
CA ASN A 1085 -19.91 37.87 -27.53
C ASN A 1085 -20.95 37.67 -28.63
N VAL A 1086 -22.13 37.14 -28.26
CA VAL A 1086 -23.27 37.02 -29.18
C VAL A 1086 -23.72 38.43 -29.61
N ASP A 1087 -23.95 39.32 -28.64
CA ASP A 1087 -24.36 40.71 -28.88
C ASP A 1087 -23.38 41.47 -29.79
N ALA A 1088 -22.08 41.32 -29.55
CA ALA A 1088 -21.04 41.95 -30.35
C ALA A 1088 -21.04 41.47 -31.81
N VAL A 1089 -21.19 40.17 -32.06
CA VAL A 1089 -21.25 39.63 -33.43
C VAL A 1089 -22.57 39.97 -34.11
N GLU A 1090 -23.69 40.00 -33.38
CA GLU A 1090 -24.96 40.49 -33.93
C GLU A 1090 -24.87 41.97 -34.35
N TRP A 1091 -24.29 42.83 -33.50
CA TRP A 1091 -24.12 44.25 -33.79
C TRP A 1091 -23.15 44.47 -34.97
N LEU A 1092 -22.05 43.72 -35.00
CA LEU A 1092 -21.10 43.69 -36.11
C LEU A 1092 -21.80 43.30 -37.41
N ALA A 1093 -22.58 42.21 -37.44
CA ALA A 1093 -23.24 41.73 -38.66
C ALA A 1093 -24.39 42.63 -39.14
N LYS A 1094 -25.16 43.22 -38.21
CA LYS A 1094 -26.39 43.98 -38.53
C LYS A 1094 -26.15 45.47 -38.79
N GLU A 1095 -25.17 46.10 -38.14
CA GLU A 1095 -24.99 47.55 -38.17
C GLU A 1095 -23.62 47.98 -38.73
N ILE A 1096 -22.51 47.36 -38.30
CA ILE A 1096 -21.15 47.78 -38.70
C ILE A 1096 -20.75 47.22 -40.07
N TRP A 1097 -20.84 45.90 -40.25
CA TRP A 1097 -20.40 45.20 -41.46
C TRP A 1097 -21.10 45.66 -42.75
N PRO A 1098 -22.42 45.95 -42.76
CA PRO A 1098 -23.08 46.48 -43.97
C PRO A 1098 -22.48 47.80 -44.46
N LEU A 1099 -21.98 48.65 -43.55
CA LEU A 1099 -21.31 49.90 -43.89
C LEU A 1099 -19.93 49.64 -44.49
N VAL A 1100 -19.10 48.84 -43.82
CA VAL A 1100 -17.76 48.46 -44.31
C VAL A 1100 -17.84 47.79 -45.70
N ARG A 1101 -18.78 46.85 -45.87
CA ARG A 1101 -19.02 46.11 -47.11
C ARG A 1101 -19.52 46.97 -48.27
N ALA A 1102 -20.19 48.09 -47.98
CA ALA A 1102 -20.64 49.01 -49.02
C ALA A 1102 -19.46 49.61 -49.79
N GLU A 1103 -18.34 49.85 -49.09
CA GLU A 1103 -17.11 50.41 -49.64
C GLU A 1103 -16.09 49.34 -50.04
N ARG A 1104 -15.97 48.24 -49.28
CA ARG A 1104 -15.00 47.15 -49.51
C ARG A 1104 -15.67 45.78 -49.64
N LYS A 1105 -15.69 45.24 -50.87
CA LYS A 1105 -16.31 43.94 -51.22
C LYS A 1105 -15.29 42.81 -51.40
N ASP A 1106 -14.02 43.15 -51.33
CA ASP A 1106 -12.87 42.25 -51.49
C ASP A 1106 -12.44 41.61 -50.16
N ILE A 1107 -13.05 42.02 -49.04
CA ILE A 1107 -12.65 41.68 -47.69
C ILE A 1107 -13.70 40.82 -46.96
N CYS A 1108 -13.24 40.01 -46.02
CA CYS A 1108 -14.04 39.06 -45.23
C CYS A 1108 -13.93 39.35 -43.72
N VAL A 1109 -14.91 38.92 -42.93
CA VAL A 1109 -14.80 38.81 -41.47
C VAL A 1109 -14.76 37.33 -41.07
N HIS A 1110 -13.82 36.97 -40.21
CA HIS A 1110 -13.66 35.64 -39.63
C HIS A 1110 -14.12 35.63 -38.16
N ILE A 1111 -15.19 34.92 -37.87
CA ILE A 1111 -15.77 34.77 -36.54
C ILE A 1111 -15.29 33.43 -35.94
N LEU A 1112 -14.45 33.53 -34.92
CA LEU A 1112 -13.76 32.41 -34.26
C LEU A 1112 -14.24 32.25 -32.81
N GLY A 1113 -14.48 31.02 -32.37
CA GLY A 1113 -14.89 30.72 -31.00
C GLY A 1113 -15.87 29.55 -30.90
N SER A 1114 -15.76 28.77 -29.82
CA SER A 1114 -16.60 27.58 -29.63
C SER A 1114 -18.08 27.91 -29.36
N HIS A 1115 -18.94 26.97 -29.78
CA HIS A 1115 -20.39 26.94 -29.53
C HIS A 1115 -21.19 28.18 -30.01
N PRO A 1116 -20.99 28.70 -31.24
CA PRO A 1116 -21.85 29.77 -31.77
C PRO A 1116 -23.33 29.33 -31.73
N PRO A 1117 -24.25 30.19 -31.28
CA PRO A 1117 -25.68 29.86 -31.31
C PRO A 1117 -26.18 29.88 -32.76
N LYS A 1118 -27.28 29.18 -33.04
CA LYS A 1118 -27.82 28.98 -34.41
C LYS A 1118 -28.03 30.30 -35.15
N GLU A 1119 -28.40 31.35 -34.42
CA GLU A 1119 -28.62 32.70 -34.92
C GLU A 1119 -27.33 33.31 -35.50
N ILE A 1120 -26.17 33.02 -34.90
CA ILE A 1120 -24.84 33.42 -35.39
C ILE A 1120 -24.36 32.47 -36.50
N GLU A 1121 -24.55 31.15 -36.36
CA GLU A 1121 -24.23 30.18 -37.42
C GLU A 1121 -24.96 30.52 -38.74
N ALA A 1122 -26.21 30.99 -38.65
CA ALA A 1122 -27.02 31.43 -39.79
C ALA A 1122 -26.52 32.73 -40.46
N MET A 1123 -25.61 33.48 -39.84
CA MET A 1123 -24.98 34.67 -40.44
C MET A 1123 -23.82 34.30 -41.39
N ASN A 1124 -23.42 33.03 -41.44
CA ASN A 1124 -22.32 32.56 -42.27
C ASN A 1124 -22.54 32.82 -43.77
N ALA A 1125 -21.69 33.68 -44.35
CA ALA A 1125 -21.73 34.13 -45.73
C ALA A 1125 -20.32 34.16 -46.33
N PRO A 1126 -20.15 34.24 -47.67
CA PRO A 1126 -18.82 34.26 -48.31
C PRO A 1126 -17.90 35.39 -47.81
N ASP A 1127 -18.50 36.51 -47.40
CA ASP A 1127 -17.89 37.73 -46.87
C ASP A 1127 -17.93 37.81 -45.32
N PHE A 1128 -18.57 36.87 -44.63
CA PHE A 1128 -18.73 36.86 -43.17
C PHE A 1128 -18.75 35.41 -42.67
N GLN A 1129 -17.57 34.84 -42.43
CA GLN A 1129 -17.38 33.42 -42.18
C GLN A 1129 -17.41 33.09 -40.69
N VAL A 1130 -18.24 32.12 -40.30
CA VAL A 1130 -18.34 31.62 -38.92
C VAL A 1130 -17.69 30.25 -38.86
N HIS A 1131 -16.50 30.18 -38.25
CA HIS A 1131 -15.68 28.96 -38.20
C HIS A 1131 -16.02 28.06 -37.01
N GLY A 1132 -16.51 28.64 -35.91
CA GLY A 1132 -16.69 27.92 -34.65
C GLY A 1132 -15.37 27.72 -33.91
N PHE A 1133 -15.19 26.55 -33.29
CA PHE A 1133 -13.93 26.20 -32.62
C PHE A 1133 -12.82 25.93 -33.66
N VAL A 1134 -11.62 26.44 -33.38
CA VAL A 1134 -10.39 26.29 -34.18
C VAL A 1134 -9.24 25.88 -33.25
N SER A 1135 -8.23 25.19 -33.76
CA SER A 1135 -7.03 24.84 -32.96
C SER A 1135 -6.15 26.05 -32.67
N ASP A 1136 -5.22 25.93 -31.72
CA ASP A 1136 -4.25 26.99 -31.43
C ASP A 1136 -3.36 27.29 -32.66
N GLU A 1137 -3.00 26.29 -33.47
CA GLU A 1137 -2.26 26.50 -34.72
C GLU A 1137 -3.08 27.30 -35.74
N GLU A 1138 -4.35 26.97 -35.93
CA GLU A 1138 -5.28 27.69 -36.81
C GLU A 1138 -5.52 29.12 -36.30
N LEU A 1139 -5.68 29.30 -34.99
CA LEU A 1139 -5.85 30.61 -34.35
C LEU A 1139 -4.61 31.49 -34.53
N ASN A 1140 -3.41 30.93 -34.35
CA ASN A 1140 -2.15 31.62 -34.61
C ASN A 1140 -1.98 31.97 -36.11
N GLN A 1141 -2.49 31.13 -37.02
CA GLN A 1141 -2.54 31.47 -38.45
C GLN A 1141 -3.46 32.68 -38.71
N PHE A 1142 -4.67 32.71 -38.12
CA PHE A 1142 -5.54 33.90 -38.23
C PHE A 1142 -4.89 35.16 -37.66
N TYR A 1143 -4.20 35.07 -36.50
CA TYR A 1143 -3.43 36.19 -35.96
C TYR A 1143 -2.29 36.67 -36.88
N ALA A 1144 -1.70 35.77 -37.67
CA ALA A 1144 -0.63 36.09 -38.62
C ALA A 1144 -1.15 36.63 -39.97
N GLU A 1145 -2.34 36.20 -40.40
CA GLU A 1145 -2.92 36.51 -41.72
C GLU A 1145 -3.98 37.62 -41.70
N CYS A 1146 -4.69 37.87 -40.59
CA CYS A 1146 -5.68 38.94 -40.52
C CYS A 1146 -5.03 40.34 -40.41
N ARG A 1147 -5.72 41.39 -40.92
CA ARG A 1147 -5.28 42.79 -40.79
C ARG A 1147 -5.68 43.44 -39.47
N MET A 1148 -6.86 43.14 -38.94
CA MET A 1148 -7.33 43.74 -37.68
C MET A 1148 -8.15 42.74 -36.87
N SER A 1149 -8.01 42.82 -35.55
CA SER A 1149 -8.93 42.19 -34.60
C SER A 1149 -10.02 43.19 -34.24
N ILE A 1150 -11.27 42.79 -34.42
CA ILE A 1150 -12.46 43.62 -34.22
C ILE A 1150 -13.16 43.15 -32.96
N VAL A 1151 -13.32 44.04 -31.97
CA VAL A 1151 -13.92 43.71 -30.66
C VAL A 1151 -15.02 44.72 -30.29
N PRO A 1152 -16.23 44.60 -30.88
CA PRO A 1152 -17.31 45.57 -30.75
C PRO A 1152 -18.24 45.22 -29.58
N LEU A 1153 -17.71 45.19 -28.35
CA LEU A 1153 -18.47 44.81 -27.14
C LEU A 1153 -19.31 45.98 -26.60
N ARG A 1154 -20.63 45.82 -26.45
CA ARG A 1154 -21.49 46.90 -25.90
C ARG A 1154 -21.68 46.85 -24.38
N TYR A 1155 -21.43 45.71 -23.74
CA TYR A 1155 -21.49 45.54 -22.28
C TYR A 1155 -20.50 44.47 -21.78
N GLY A 1156 -20.19 44.50 -20.49
CA GLY A 1156 -19.25 43.60 -19.83
C GLY A 1156 -18.64 44.21 -18.57
N ALA A 1157 -17.65 43.53 -17.99
CA ALA A 1157 -16.81 44.02 -16.89
C ALA A 1157 -15.40 43.41 -17.00
N GLY A 1158 -14.40 44.05 -16.38
CA GLY A 1158 -13.01 43.59 -16.30
C GLY A 1158 -12.21 43.69 -17.60
N ILE A 1159 -10.91 43.40 -17.53
CA ILE A 1159 -10.02 43.39 -18.70
C ILE A 1159 -10.43 42.27 -19.66
N LYS A 1160 -10.61 42.59 -20.94
CA LYS A 1160 -11.05 41.61 -21.95
C LYS A 1160 -9.87 40.83 -22.51
N GLY A 1161 -9.73 39.56 -22.13
CA GLY A 1161 -8.65 38.67 -22.58
C GLY A 1161 -8.43 38.65 -24.09
N LYS A 1162 -9.50 38.67 -24.89
CA LYS A 1162 -9.44 38.74 -26.36
C LYS A 1162 -8.71 39.98 -26.92
N VAL A 1163 -8.73 41.11 -26.21
CA VAL A 1163 -8.01 42.34 -26.60
C VAL A 1163 -6.54 42.18 -26.23
N VAL A 1164 -6.26 41.75 -25.00
CA VAL A 1164 -4.90 41.48 -24.50
C VAL A 1164 -4.19 40.43 -25.36
N GLU A 1165 -4.89 39.39 -25.81
CA GLU A 1165 -4.35 38.32 -26.64
C GLU A 1165 -4.11 38.77 -28.09
N ALA A 1166 -4.99 39.58 -28.66
CA ALA A 1166 -4.78 40.20 -29.97
C ALA A 1166 -3.54 41.12 -29.96
N MET A 1167 -3.43 41.98 -28.93
CA MET A 1167 -2.24 42.83 -28.71
C MET A 1167 -0.95 42.00 -28.52
N LYS A 1168 -1.03 40.86 -27.79
CA LYS A 1168 0.11 39.95 -27.58
C LYS A 1168 0.61 39.33 -28.89
N ASN A 1169 -0.28 39.11 -29.86
CA ASN A 1169 0.09 38.59 -31.18
C ASN A 1169 0.35 39.72 -32.21
N GLY A 1170 0.30 40.98 -31.79
CA GLY A 1170 0.60 42.14 -32.63
C GLY A 1170 -0.38 42.31 -33.80
N ILE A 1171 -1.66 41.95 -33.63
CA ILE A 1171 -2.71 42.31 -34.59
C ILE A 1171 -3.46 43.56 -34.09
N PRO A 1172 -3.40 44.69 -34.82
CA PRO A 1172 -4.05 45.93 -34.42
C PRO A 1172 -5.53 45.76 -34.09
N VAL A 1173 -5.95 46.32 -32.95
CA VAL A 1173 -7.30 46.13 -32.41
C VAL A 1173 -8.18 47.36 -32.62
N VAL A 1174 -9.37 47.15 -33.21
CA VAL A 1174 -10.47 48.12 -33.19
C VAL A 1174 -11.52 47.65 -32.18
N THR A 1175 -11.88 48.49 -31.21
CA THR A 1175 -12.70 48.09 -30.06
C THR A 1175 -13.58 49.22 -29.53
N THR A 1176 -14.43 48.92 -28.55
CA THR A 1176 -15.26 49.89 -27.81
C THR A 1176 -14.59 50.30 -26.50
N SER A 1177 -15.08 51.36 -25.85
CA SER A 1177 -14.65 51.74 -24.50
C SER A 1177 -14.80 50.59 -23.49
N VAL A 1178 -15.88 49.82 -23.62
CA VAL A 1178 -16.15 48.59 -22.84
C VAL A 1178 -15.19 47.44 -23.17
N GLY A 1179 -14.74 47.35 -24.42
CA GLY A 1179 -13.74 46.39 -24.87
C GLY A 1179 -12.34 46.70 -24.35
N SER A 1180 -11.98 47.99 -24.28
CA SER A 1180 -10.73 48.50 -23.70
C SER A 1180 -10.75 48.68 -22.18
N GLU A 1181 -11.85 48.35 -21.49
CA GLU A 1181 -12.00 48.56 -20.02
C GLU A 1181 -10.83 47.94 -19.24
N GLY A 1182 -10.12 48.75 -18.44
CA GLY A 1182 -8.97 48.34 -17.62
C GLY A 1182 -7.60 48.41 -18.32
N ILE A 1183 -7.53 48.75 -19.61
CA ILE A 1183 -6.27 49.01 -20.31
C ILE A 1183 -5.95 50.51 -20.20
N THR A 1184 -4.87 50.85 -19.51
CA THR A 1184 -4.51 52.26 -19.23
C THR A 1184 -3.80 52.88 -20.44
N GLY A 1185 -4.18 54.09 -20.84
CA GLY A 1185 -3.58 54.76 -22.01
C GLY A 1185 -3.98 54.14 -23.36
N CYS A 1186 -5.03 53.31 -23.40
CA CYS A 1186 -5.44 52.56 -24.58
C CYS A 1186 -5.66 53.40 -25.85
N GLU A 1187 -6.09 54.67 -25.73
CA GLU A 1187 -6.31 55.57 -26.88
C GLU A 1187 -5.04 55.87 -27.70
N GLU A 1188 -3.83 55.63 -27.17
CA GLU A 1188 -2.56 55.86 -27.88
C GLU A 1188 -2.24 54.75 -28.90
N PHE A 1189 -2.79 53.54 -28.69
CA PHE A 1189 -2.41 52.32 -29.44
C PHE A 1189 -3.59 51.43 -29.86
N LEU A 1190 -4.78 51.55 -29.27
CA LEU A 1190 -6.01 50.88 -29.71
C LEU A 1190 -6.94 51.86 -30.44
N ALA A 1191 -7.67 51.37 -31.43
CA ALA A 1191 -8.68 52.16 -32.12
C ALA A 1191 -10.04 52.05 -31.41
N VAL A 1192 -10.32 52.96 -30.47
CA VAL A 1192 -11.54 52.93 -29.64
C VAL A 1192 -12.68 53.73 -30.28
N CYS A 1193 -13.85 53.10 -30.51
CA CYS A 1193 -15.07 53.71 -31.06
C CYS A 1193 -16.32 53.02 -30.48
N ASP A 1194 -17.33 53.79 -30.05
CA ASP A 1194 -18.56 53.25 -29.44
C ASP A 1194 -19.81 53.30 -30.34
N ASP A 1195 -19.78 54.03 -31.45
CA ASP A 1195 -20.88 54.11 -32.43
C ASP A 1195 -20.56 53.37 -33.73
N ALA A 1196 -21.58 52.78 -34.36
CA ALA A 1196 -21.40 51.88 -35.49
C ALA A 1196 -20.81 52.56 -36.75
N GLU A 1197 -21.15 53.84 -36.97
CA GLU A 1197 -20.65 54.60 -38.12
C GLU A 1197 -19.16 54.97 -37.96
N ALA A 1198 -18.75 55.46 -36.79
CA ALA A 1198 -17.34 55.71 -36.50
C ALA A 1198 -16.53 54.42 -36.44
N PHE A 1199 -17.08 53.33 -35.90
CA PHE A 1199 -16.42 52.02 -35.88
C PHE A 1199 -16.17 51.52 -37.31
N ALA A 1200 -17.19 51.53 -38.18
CA ALA A 1200 -17.05 51.15 -39.59
C ALA A 1200 -16.06 52.05 -40.34
N ARG A 1201 -16.12 53.37 -40.12
CA ARG A 1201 -15.16 54.33 -40.71
C ARG A 1201 -13.74 54.08 -40.22
N LYS A 1202 -13.55 53.78 -38.92
CA LYS A 1202 -12.24 53.51 -38.32
C LYS A 1202 -11.59 52.25 -38.92
N ILE A 1203 -12.37 51.20 -39.17
CA ILE A 1203 -11.92 50.02 -39.92
C ILE A 1203 -11.46 50.43 -41.32
N LEU A 1204 -12.27 51.19 -42.07
CA LEU A 1204 -11.96 51.59 -43.45
C LEU A 1204 -10.73 52.49 -43.55
N ASP A 1205 -10.60 53.48 -42.65
CA ASP A 1205 -9.46 54.40 -42.56
C ASP A 1205 -8.15 53.63 -42.34
N LEU A 1206 -8.14 52.66 -41.42
CA LEU A 1206 -6.96 51.88 -41.06
C LEU A 1206 -6.60 50.79 -42.07
N TYR A 1207 -7.59 50.22 -42.79
CA TYR A 1207 -7.40 48.97 -43.54
C TYR A 1207 -6.28 49.01 -44.61
N GLU A 1208 -5.97 50.18 -45.17
CA GLU A 1208 -4.87 50.37 -46.14
C GLU A 1208 -3.68 51.18 -45.59
N ASP A 1209 -3.71 51.62 -44.32
CA ASP A 1209 -2.60 52.35 -43.71
C ASP A 1209 -1.61 51.39 -43.04
N GLU A 1210 -0.62 50.93 -43.82
CA GLU A 1210 0.46 50.07 -43.31
C GLU A 1210 1.28 50.75 -42.19
N GLN A 1211 1.38 52.09 -42.19
CA GLN A 1211 2.19 52.81 -41.19
C GLN A 1211 1.49 52.85 -39.84
N ASP A 1212 0.21 53.23 -39.80
CA ASP A 1212 -0.55 53.24 -38.55
C ASP A 1212 -0.83 51.82 -38.03
N LEU A 1213 -1.11 50.83 -38.90
CA LEU A 1213 -1.25 49.43 -38.48
C LEU A 1213 0.06 48.84 -37.92
N SER A 1214 1.22 49.11 -38.54
CA SER A 1214 2.51 48.68 -37.98
C SER A 1214 2.81 49.38 -36.65
N ARG A 1215 2.53 50.68 -36.54
CA ARG A 1215 2.69 51.45 -35.31
C ARG A 1215 1.81 50.93 -34.18
N MET A 1216 0.54 50.61 -34.45
CA MET A 1216 -0.36 49.98 -33.48
C MET A 1216 0.20 48.64 -33.02
N SER A 1217 0.58 47.75 -33.94
CA SER A 1217 1.19 46.45 -33.64
C SER A 1217 2.42 46.56 -32.72
N GLU A 1218 3.33 47.50 -33.02
CA GLU A 1218 4.53 47.77 -32.21
C GLU A 1218 4.20 48.24 -30.79
N LEU A 1219 3.27 49.20 -30.66
CA LEU A 1219 2.87 49.79 -29.37
C LEU A 1219 2.03 48.81 -28.53
N GLU A 1220 1.13 48.05 -29.14
CA GLU A 1220 0.35 46.99 -28.48
C GLU A 1220 1.28 45.92 -27.90
N CYS A 1221 2.24 45.40 -28.69
CA CYS A 1221 3.24 44.44 -28.21
C CYS A 1221 4.19 45.05 -27.15
N ALA A 1222 4.49 46.34 -27.20
CA ALA A 1222 5.24 47.02 -26.15
C ALA A 1222 4.43 47.08 -24.83
N TYR A 1223 3.16 47.48 -24.89
CA TYR A 1223 2.28 47.54 -23.73
C TYR A 1223 2.12 46.17 -23.04
N ILE A 1224 2.00 45.07 -23.81
CA ILE A 1224 1.95 43.72 -23.21
C ILE A 1224 3.26 43.36 -22.49
N ARG A 1225 4.42 43.70 -23.05
CA ARG A 1225 5.73 43.48 -22.38
C ARG A 1225 5.89 44.30 -21.10
N ASP A 1226 5.40 45.54 -21.10
CA ASP A 1226 5.57 46.43 -19.96
C ASP A 1226 4.55 46.14 -18.83
N HIS A 1227 3.32 45.72 -19.17
CA HIS A 1227 2.22 45.59 -18.20
C HIS A 1227 1.76 44.14 -17.91
N PHE A 1228 1.99 43.18 -18.81
CA PHE A 1228 1.58 41.77 -18.64
C PHE A 1228 2.79 40.81 -18.66
N SER A 1229 3.99 41.27 -18.34
CA SER A 1229 5.17 40.42 -18.16
C SER A 1229 5.26 39.80 -16.75
N PRO A 1230 5.97 38.67 -16.58
CA PRO A 1230 6.27 38.09 -15.26
C PRO A 1230 6.97 39.09 -14.33
N GLU A 1231 7.82 39.94 -14.91
CA GLU A 1231 8.59 40.97 -14.21
C GLU A 1231 7.65 42.05 -13.65
N ASN A 1232 6.66 42.52 -14.42
CA ASN A 1232 5.64 43.44 -13.91
C ASN A 1232 4.77 42.76 -12.85
N ALA A 1233 4.23 41.57 -13.12
CA ALA A 1233 3.40 40.82 -12.17
C ALA A 1233 4.13 40.60 -10.82
N MET A 1234 5.40 40.19 -10.87
CA MET A 1234 6.24 40.05 -9.69
C MET A 1234 6.43 41.38 -8.96
N ASN A 1235 6.74 42.47 -9.67
CA ASN A 1235 6.91 43.79 -9.06
C ASN A 1235 5.61 44.30 -8.39
N THR A 1236 4.45 44.09 -8.99
CA THR A 1236 3.14 44.47 -8.45
C THR A 1236 2.84 43.80 -7.11
N ILE A 1237 3.14 42.50 -6.98
CA ILE A 1237 2.84 41.72 -5.77
C ILE A 1237 3.99 41.69 -4.74
N LYS A 1238 5.22 42.09 -5.10
CA LYS A 1238 6.43 41.85 -4.29
C LYS A 1238 6.32 42.26 -2.82
N GLU A 1239 5.79 43.46 -2.56
CA GLU A 1239 5.65 44.04 -1.22
C GLU A 1239 4.61 43.30 -0.35
N ASP A 1240 3.72 42.53 -0.98
CA ASP A 1240 2.73 41.71 -0.32
C ASP A 1240 3.28 40.33 0.10
N PHE A 1241 4.49 40.01 -0.34
CA PHE A 1241 5.20 38.75 -0.09
C PHE A 1241 6.62 38.95 0.47
N SER A 1242 6.93 40.15 1.00
CA SER A 1242 8.24 40.55 1.53
C SER A 1242 8.24 40.82 3.03
#